data_AF-A0A8H7VRI2-F1
#
_entry.id   AF-A0A8H7VRI2-F1
#
_cell.length_a   1.000
_cell.length_b   1.000
_cell.length_c   1.000
_cell.angle_alpha   90.00
_cell.angle_beta   90.00
_cell.angle_gamma   90.00
#
_symmetry.space_group_name_H-M   'P 1'
#
loop_
_entity.id
_entity.type
_entity.pdbx_description
1 polymer ?
#
loop_
_entity_poly.entity_id
_entity_poly.type
_entity_poly.pdbx_seq_one_letter_code
_entity_poly.pdbx_strand_id
1 'polypeptide(L)'
;MAHFGRDDVSSFEYVDAIPTNPRTSRQKKLWRNIAIAVTAVIVIVIVIVVAVVVSQNNKIKSSSGQYPISPYAHMTKLVTVDDADIQQKERIFVVGDIHGCLTEFNQLLTTIKYDSSKDQMILAGDITTKGPGSVGVIRRAQELGMLCVRGNHDDKVVRLKAYELEKGLKAMSPPSANMPEGGVPDPIKFKNYHVAISTQLTQSDFDYLASCPVMLHLPSLNNTVVAHGGLDPKIESLQDQVPYLVMNMRDIDSGGKPSPESGVGTSWATLWNTKMTTASEKMNVYYGHDAGRGLNIQANTFGLDSGCVYGDYLTAMDIKTRLRTQIKCTNYDKKGANDLITYHVVTISLLTPGQGMSVLVDGTHYPLQQSNTVPMLYTGSAPKSQTGYQYTITKGGNPTETEIFERSAEYLSEEQSFNDVYGQPWRKLDETNPLPQLYSFDKERYSPLGGMSDPAASNLYEDGTVATIHISASPEQVLAMHQKKMDKKISLLADLTYINYNSIQEFKNVSFKVSGHSSRQWSKVPYKVKIPRKAYPDGLYRRWHLKLRSESTDPTMVREKLYNDVLKSTGIVAARGGYVRLYINDKPIGLFLTVDDPASSTFIRETMYGGDRKQHIGAIIKADAAEGSTTANLNYLGEDPDLYESETYEVKKESPKGHPSAINDLIKFTRFIREYNASAIPDDARAVKIWEEHLDITSYIRQLAVEYVVLPVDFDYTFGNGVEADQTRFLTGKPLEMSEGQPINSYLWDKIRSTPYLLGIYYETIKDINEQLMTPDILNARIDSIVNLIESSIVWEQSLVTQTTGLKSSKSIADFKSAFVAGSKNKIDLLIGLKEWIKIKHSSVLQL
;
A
#
# COMPACT_ATOMS: atom_id res chain seq x y z
N MET A 1 36.84 56.77 16.45
CA MET A 1 37.03 57.82 15.42
C MET A 1 36.28 57.34 14.19
N ALA A 2 35.04 57.80 13.96
CA ALA A 2 34.71 58.96 13.11
C ALA A 2 35.19 58.73 11.66
N HIS A 3 34.45 58.91 10.58
CA HIS A 3 33.06 59.27 10.27
C HIS A 3 33.02 59.30 8.71
N PHE A 4 31.92 58.88 8.08
CA PHE A 4 31.44 59.28 6.73
C PHE A 4 32.39 59.09 5.50
N GLY A 5 31.93 58.89 4.27
CA GLY A 5 30.61 59.08 3.70
C GLY A 5 30.49 58.56 2.27
N ARG A 6 29.24 58.72 1.86
CA ARG A 6 28.47 58.42 0.65
C ARG A 6 28.96 58.95 -0.71
N ASP A 7 28.46 58.26 -1.75
CA ASP A 7 27.82 58.73 -3.01
C ASP A 7 28.51 58.58 -4.39
N ASP A 8 27.65 58.17 -5.34
CA ASP A 8 27.57 58.44 -6.79
C ASP A 8 28.04 57.45 -7.88
N VAL A 9 27.10 56.55 -8.25
CA VAL A 9 26.32 56.38 -9.51
C VAL A 9 26.96 56.58 -10.92
N SER A 10 26.81 55.51 -11.72
CA SER A 10 26.62 55.38 -13.20
C SER A 10 27.77 55.55 -14.21
N SER A 11 28.05 54.51 -15.00
CA SER A 11 27.69 54.41 -16.43
C SER A 11 28.21 53.09 -17.06
N PHE A 12 27.35 52.43 -17.85
CA PHE A 12 27.64 51.23 -18.66
C PHE A 12 28.27 51.60 -20.01
N GLU A 13 29.31 50.87 -20.44
CA GLU A 13 29.64 50.63 -21.86
C GLU A 13 30.24 49.21 -22.03
N TYR A 14 29.72 48.49 -23.02
CA TYR A 14 30.10 47.18 -23.58
C TYR A 14 30.52 47.53 -25.04
N VAL A 15 31.54 47.02 -25.72
CA VAL A 15 31.96 45.63 -25.99
C VAL A 15 33.37 45.62 -26.65
N ASP A 16 34.12 44.53 -26.41
CA ASP A 16 35.12 43.84 -27.25
C ASP A 16 36.58 44.31 -27.40
N ALA A 17 37.45 43.62 -26.64
CA ALA A 17 38.62 42.92 -27.18
C ALA A 17 39.06 41.77 -26.23
N ILE A 18 39.05 40.52 -26.73
CA ILE A 18 39.62 39.30 -26.12
C ILE A 18 41.04 39.16 -26.71
N PRO A 19 42.12 38.84 -25.96
CA PRO A 19 42.29 37.47 -25.44
C PRO A 19 43.09 37.23 -24.14
N THR A 20 42.80 36.06 -23.56
CA THR A 20 43.56 35.25 -22.58
C THR A 20 43.71 35.74 -21.13
N ASN A 21 42.82 35.24 -20.23
CA ASN A 21 43.16 34.91 -18.83
C ASN A 21 42.14 33.86 -18.28
N PRO A 22 42.54 32.80 -17.55
CA PRO A 22 41.66 31.68 -17.20
C PRO A 22 40.83 32.03 -15.97
N ARG A 23 39.54 32.29 -16.15
CA ARG A 23 38.59 32.37 -15.03
C ARG A 23 38.39 30.96 -14.45
N THR A 24 38.94 30.76 -13.26
CA THR A 24 38.95 29.49 -12.53
C THR A 24 37.53 28.98 -12.24
N SER A 25 37.31 27.65 -12.34
CA SER A 25 36.03 27.00 -12.06
C SER A 25 35.50 27.27 -10.63
N ARG A 26 36.39 27.68 -9.71
CA ARG A 26 36.06 28.13 -8.36
C ARG A 26 35.15 29.35 -8.33
N GLN A 27 35.30 30.35 -9.21
CA GLN A 27 34.42 31.52 -9.20
C GLN A 27 33.03 31.21 -9.78
N LYS A 28 32.91 30.37 -10.81
CA LYS A 28 31.58 29.90 -11.30
C LYS A 28 30.86 29.04 -10.26
N LYS A 29 31.60 28.20 -9.52
CA LYS A 29 31.05 27.39 -8.41
C LYS A 29 30.66 28.26 -7.22
N LEU A 30 31.45 29.31 -6.92
CA LEU A 30 31.14 30.28 -5.88
C LEU A 30 29.89 31.09 -6.24
N TRP A 31 29.77 31.62 -7.46
CA TRP A 31 28.58 32.35 -7.91
C TRP A 31 27.34 31.45 -8.03
N ARG A 32 27.49 30.18 -8.41
CA ARG A 32 26.39 29.20 -8.39
C ARG A 32 25.96 28.86 -6.96
N ASN A 33 26.91 28.69 -6.05
CA ASN A 33 26.61 28.41 -4.64
C ASN A 33 26.05 29.65 -3.91
N ILE A 34 26.49 30.86 -4.28
CA ILE A 34 25.91 32.12 -3.80
C ILE A 34 24.50 32.28 -4.38
N ALA A 35 24.27 31.97 -5.66
CA ALA A 35 22.92 32.00 -6.23
C ALA A 35 22.01 30.95 -5.58
N ILE A 36 22.48 29.72 -5.33
CA ILE A 36 21.70 28.69 -4.63
C ILE A 36 21.47 29.09 -3.16
N ALA A 37 22.46 29.66 -2.47
CA ALA A 37 22.31 30.12 -1.10
C ALA A 37 21.40 31.34 -1.00
N VAL A 38 21.47 32.27 -1.96
CA VAL A 38 20.57 33.44 -2.05
C VAL A 38 19.17 32.99 -2.44
N THR A 39 18.99 32.03 -3.34
CA THR A 39 17.68 31.44 -3.65
C THR A 39 17.14 30.62 -2.47
N ALA A 40 17.98 29.87 -1.74
CA ALA A 40 17.57 29.14 -0.55
C ALA A 40 17.24 30.10 0.60
N VAL A 41 17.99 31.18 0.78
CA VAL A 41 17.69 32.23 1.76
C VAL A 41 16.47 33.05 1.32
N ILE A 42 16.26 33.32 0.04
CA ILE A 42 15.05 33.98 -0.48
C ILE A 42 13.85 33.04 -0.36
N VAL A 43 13.98 31.73 -0.61
CA VAL A 43 12.91 30.75 -0.42
C VAL A 43 12.65 30.53 1.07
N ILE A 44 13.66 30.50 1.92
CA ILE A 44 13.48 30.41 3.38
C ILE A 44 12.92 31.72 3.93
N VAL A 45 13.33 32.87 3.42
CA VAL A 45 12.78 34.18 3.80
C VAL A 45 11.39 34.36 3.20
N ILE A 46 11.07 33.82 2.02
CA ILE A 46 9.71 33.81 1.46
C ILE A 46 8.86 32.78 2.20
N VAL A 47 9.37 31.62 2.58
CA VAL A 47 8.63 30.62 3.37
C VAL A 47 8.48 31.11 4.80
N ILE A 48 9.44 31.83 5.37
CA ILE A 48 9.34 32.47 6.68
C ILE A 48 8.48 33.72 6.58
N VAL A 49 8.55 34.55 5.53
CA VAL A 49 7.71 35.73 5.36
C VAL A 49 6.31 35.31 4.95
N VAL A 50 6.09 34.25 4.20
CA VAL A 50 4.78 33.65 3.92
C VAL A 50 4.30 32.92 5.16
N ALA A 51 5.12 32.17 5.90
CA ALA A 51 4.70 31.57 7.17
C ALA A 51 4.50 32.63 8.26
N VAL A 52 5.19 33.77 8.23
CA VAL A 52 5.03 34.90 9.16
C VAL A 52 3.90 35.80 8.68
N VAL A 53 3.63 35.97 7.39
CA VAL A 53 2.44 36.67 6.86
C VAL A 53 1.21 35.79 7.02
N VAL A 54 1.32 34.47 6.90
CA VAL A 54 0.27 33.49 7.19
C VAL A 54 0.09 33.32 8.70
N SER A 55 1.15 33.36 9.51
CA SER A 55 1.08 33.32 10.99
C SER A 55 0.68 34.67 11.60
N GLN A 56 1.00 35.79 10.97
CA GLN A 56 0.56 37.14 11.34
C GLN A 56 -0.83 37.47 10.76
N ASN A 57 -1.27 36.85 9.65
CA ASN A 57 -2.68 36.85 9.22
C ASN A 57 -3.56 35.83 9.95
N ASN A 58 -2.99 34.78 10.55
CA ASN A 58 -3.73 33.79 11.35
C ASN A 58 -3.68 34.05 12.87
N LYS A 59 -3.39 35.29 13.28
CA LYS A 59 -3.73 35.77 14.63
C LYS A 59 -4.84 36.80 14.58
N ILE A 60 -5.95 36.47 13.93
CA ILE A 60 -7.18 37.24 14.07
C ILE A 60 -7.97 36.69 15.25
N LYS A 61 -7.91 37.45 16.34
CA LYS A 61 -8.89 37.44 17.42
C LYS A 61 -10.30 37.40 16.83
N SER A 62 -11.13 36.55 17.42
CA SER A 62 -12.59 36.49 17.25
C SER A 62 -13.23 37.85 16.93
N SER A 63 -13.62 38.05 15.67
CA SER A 63 -14.45 39.17 15.27
C SER A 63 -15.68 38.69 14.49
N SER A 64 -16.45 37.80 15.11
CA SER A 64 -17.90 37.66 14.91
C SER A 64 -18.41 36.70 15.99
N GLY A 65 -18.83 37.24 17.14
CA GLY A 65 -19.13 36.48 18.36
C GLY A 65 -20.35 35.54 18.32
N GLN A 66 -20.56 34.78 17.25
CA GLN A 66 -21.72 33.89 17.13
C GLN A 66 -21.41 32.48 16.60
N TYR A 67 -20.27 32.23 15.93
CA TYR A 67 -19.91 30.91 15.40
C TYR A 67 -18.42 30.58 15.65
N PRO A 68 -18.06 30.04 16.83
CA PRO A 68 -16.70 29.59 17.12
C PRO A 68 -16.25 28.49 16.15
N ILE A 69 -14.97 28.50 15.77
CA ILE A 69 -14.37 27.47 14.91
C ILE A 69 -13.65 26.45 15.80
N SER A 70 -13.80 25.16 15.50
CA SER A 70 -13.11 24.09 16.20
C SER A 70 -11.59 24.26 16.06
N PRO A 71 -10.79 24.08 17.14
CA PRO A 71 -9.34 24.08 17.03
C PRO A 71 -8.80 22.96 16.12
N TYR A 72 -9.62 21.93 15.87
CA TYR A 72 -9.30 20.78 15.04
C TYR A 72 -9.73 20.94 13.56
N ALA A 73 -10.23 22.10 13.15
CA ALA A 73 -10.81 22.27 11.81
C ALA A 73 -9.77 22.38 10.67
N HIS A 74 -8.51 22.74 10.97
CA HIS A 74 -7.45 22.98 9.97
C HIS A 74 -7.93 23.83 8.77
N MET A 75 -8.70 24.88 9.07
CA MET A 75 -9.54 25.54 8.07
C MET A 75 -8.77 26.61 7.27
N THR A 76 -8.82 26.48 5.95
CA THR A 76 -8.48 27.56 5.01
C THR A 76 -9.78 28.19 4.49
N LYS A 77 -9.95 29.50 4.68
CA LYS A 77 -11.23 30.17 4.39
C LYS A 77 -11.46 30.41 2.89
N LEU A 78 -10.51 31.07 2.23
CA LEU A 78 -10.61 31.44 0.82
C LEU A 78 -9.29 31.14 0.13
N VAL A 79 -9.36 30.46 -1.01
CA VAL A 79 -8.24 30.35 -1.97
C VAL A 79 -8.69 30.97 -3.27
N THR A 80 -7.88 31.89 -3.80
CA THR A 80 -8.08 32.45 -5.14
C THR A 80 -7.11 31.78 -6.09
N VAL A 81 -7.62 31.10 -7.11
CA VAL A 81 -6.83 30.47 -8.16
C VAL A 81 -6.92 31.34 -9.40
N ASP A 82 -5.87 32.13 -9.62
CA ASP A 82 -5.68 32.95 -10.82
C ASP A 82 -4.35 32.60 -11.48
N ASP A 83 -4.15 31.31 -11.76
CA ASP A 83 -2.98 30.80 -12.46
C ASP A 83 -3.30 30.59 -13.95
N ALA A 84 -2.32 30.83 -14.82
CA ALA A 84 -2.39 30.54 -16.24
C ALA A 84 -2.75 29.06 -16.50
N ASP A 85 -2.36 28.17 -15.59
CA ASP A 85 -2.58 26.72 -15.71
C ASP A 85 -4.07 26.34 -15.76
N ILE A 86 -4.94 26.97 -14.95
CA ILE A 86 -6.37 26.65 -14.97
C ILE A 86 -7.06 27.23 -16.22
N GLN A 87 -6.57 28.36 -16.73
CA GLN A 87 -7.10 28.99 -17.92
C GLN A 87 -6.82 28.16 -19.18
N GLN A 88 -5.65 27.50 -19.23
CA GLN A 88 -5.21 26.64 -20.33
C GLN A 88 -5.97 25.32 -20.43
N LYS A 89 -6.70 24.89 -19.39
CA LYS A 89 -7.50 23.66 -19.42
C LYS A 89 -8.60 23.76 -20.46
N GLU A 90 -8.82 22.71 -21.24
CA GLU A 90 -9.87 22.64 -22.26
C GLU A 90 -11.26 22.72 -21.61
N ARG A 91 -11.50 21.95 -20.54
CA ARG A 91 -12.77 21.89 -19.81
C ARG A 91 -12.54 21.98 -18.30
N ILE A 92 -13.49 22.60 -17.60
CA ILE A 92 -13.42 22.75 -16.14
C ILE A 92 -14.75 22.35 -15.54
N PHE A 93 -14.79 21.23 -14.83
CA PHE A 93 -16.02 20.68 -14.27
C PHE A 93 -16.16 21.01 -12.80
N VAL A 94 -17.34 21.44 -12.38
CA VAL A 94 -17.76 21.39 -10.97
C VAL A 94 -18.69 20.20 -10.78
N VAL A 95 -18.48 19.43 -9.72
CA VAL A 95 -19.30 18.27 -9.35
C VAL A 95 -19.97 18.55 -8.01
N GLY A 96 -21.27 18.25 -7.91
CA GLY A 96 -22.04 18.34 -6.66
C GLY A 96 -21.65 17.26 -5.64
N ASP A 97 -22.45 17.12 -4.59
CA ASP A 97 -22.20 16.24 -3.45
C ASP A 97 -22.06 14.78 -3.89
N ILE A 98 -20.90 14.18 -3.59
CA ILE A 98 -20.58 12.79 -3.97
C ILE A 98 -20.98 11.83 -2.87
N HIS A 99 -20.81 12.22 -1.61
CA HIS A 99 -21.16 11.40 -0.45
C HIS A 99 -20.62 9.98 -0.53
N GLY A 100 -19.34 9.80 -0.88
CA GLY A 100 -18.75 8.47 -0.98
C GLY A 100 -19.31 7.55 -2.08
N CYS A 101 -20.15 8.02 -3.00
CA CYS A 101 -20.65 7.28 -4.16
C CYS A 101 -19.56 7.09 -5.23
N LEU A 102 -18.52 6.32 -4.90
CA LEU A 102 -17.33 6.12 -5.74
C LEU A 102 -17.65 5.49 -7.09
N THR A 103 -18.59 4.56 -7.14
CA THR A 103 -19.00 3.87 -8.37
C THR A 103 -19.55 4.88 -9.37
N GLU A 104 -20.50 5.70 -8.95
CA GLU A 104 -21.12 6.75 -9.74
C GLU A 104 -20.12 7.84 -10.11
N PHE A 105 -19.21 8.19 -9.20
CA PHE A 105 -18.13 9.12 -9.49
C PHE A 105 -17.22 8.62 -10.61
N ASN A 106 -16.82 7.34 -10.58
CA ASN A 106 -16.03 6.74 -11.66
C ASN A 106 -16.82 6.62 -12.97
N GLN A 107 -18.11 6.34 -12.91
CA GLN A 107 -19.00 6.35 -14.08
C GLN A 107 -19.10 7.76 -14.69
N LEU A 108 -19.18 8.80 -13.86
CA LEU A 108 -19.18 10.19 -14.30
C LEU A 108 -17.90 10.52 -15.05
N LEU A 109 -16.74 10.21 -14.46
CA LEU A 109 -15.42 10.40 -15.07
C LEU A 109 -15.31 9.68 -16.42
N THR A 110 -15.81 8.44 -16.49
CA THR A 110 -15.85 7.65 -17.73
C THR A 110 -16.75 8.30 -18.78
N THR A 111 -17.94 8.75 -18.37
CA THR A 111 -18.95 9.33 -19.26
C THR A 111 -18.49 10.64 -19.88
N ILE A 112 -17.86 11.52 -19.09
CA ILE A 112 -17.30 12.78 -19.61
C ILE A 112 -15.95 12.59 -20.31
N LYS A 113 -15.41 11.36 -20.30
CA LYS A 113 -14.07 11.03 -20.78
C LYS A 113 -13.04 11.99 -20.18
N TYR A 114 -13.00 12.02 -18.85
CA TYR A 114 -12.14 12.93 -18.11
C TYR A 114 -10.66 12.63 -18.37
N ASP A 115 -9.88 13.66 -18.68
CA ASP A 115 -8.44 13.60 -18.91
C ASP A 115 -7.77 14.72 -18.10
N SER A 116 -7.09 14.37 -17.00
CA SER A 116 -6.47 15.36 -16.08
C SER A 116 -5.36 16.21 -16.72
N SER A 117 -4.82 15.78 -17.88
CA SER A 117 -3.87 16.61 -18.62
C SER A 117 -4.56 17.81 -19.29
N LYS A 118 -5.83 17.65 -19.71
CA LYS A 118 -6.61 18.64 -20.44
C LYS A 118 -7.72 19.30 -19.62
N ASP A 119 -8.25 18.58 -18.66
CA ASP A 119 -9.40 18.99 -17.85
C ASP A 119 -8.98 19.33 -16.41
N GLN A 120 -9.80 20.12 -15.74
CA GLN A 120 -9.77 20.28 -14.29
C GLN A 120 -11.13 19.94 -13.70
N MET A 121 -11.14 19.23 -12.59
CA MET A 121 -12.35 18.98 -11.80
C MET A 121 -12.27 19.67 -10.44
N ILE A 122 -13.41 20.20 -10.00
CA ILE A 122 -13.61 20.88 -8.72
C ILE A 122 -14.79 20.22 -8.00
N LEU A 123 -14.56 19.71 -6.79
CA LEU A 123 -15.60 19.07 -5.97
C LEU A 123 -16.27 20.11 -5.07
N ALA A 124 -17.60 20.22 -5.11
CA ALA A 124 -18.37 21.25 -4.39
C ALA A 124 -18.58 20.97 -2.89
N GLY A 125 -17.76 20.11 -2.29
CA GLY A 125 -17.90 19.64 -0.91
C GLY A 125 -18.72 18.36 -0.79
N ASP A 126 -18.83 17.87 0.45
CA ASP A 126 -19.48 16.60 0.81
C ASP A 126 -18.97 15.45 -0.05
N ILE A 127 -17.63 15.36 -0.09
CA ILE A 127 -16.87 14.31 -0.77
C ILE A 127 -17.10 12.98 -0.05
N THR A 128 -17.13 13.04 1.28
CA THR A 128 -17.25 11.90 2.19
C THR A 128 -18.69 11.67 2.65
N THR A 129 -18.88 10.58 3.42
CA THR A 129 -20.06 10.32 4.24
C THR A 129 -21.28 9.80 3.49
N LYS A 130 -22.16 9.04 4.17
CA LYS A 130 -23.41 8.41 3.71
C LYS A 130 -23.22 7.23 2.74
N GLY A 131 -22.49 7.41 1.63
CA GLY A 131 -22.20 6.32 0.68
C GLY A 131 -20.96 5.50 1.04
N PRO A 132 -20.82 4.31 0.42
CA PRO A 132 -19.91 3.25 0.89
C PRO A 132 -18.42 3.50 0.61
N GLY A 133 -18.08 4.39 -0.33
CA GLY A 133 -16.74 4.55 -0.90
C GLY A 133 -15.98 5.81 -0.49
N SER A 134 -16.29 6.42 0.66
CA SER A 134 -15.75 7.74 1.08
C SER A 134 -14.22 7.87 0.91
N VAL A 135 -13.44 6.93 1.45
CA VAL A 135 -11.97 6.96 1.34
C VAL A 135 -11.50 6.81 -0.11
N GLY A 136 -12.21 5.99 -0.90
CA GLY A 136 -11.89 5.81 -2.31
C GLY A 136 -12.16 7.06 -3.15
N VAL A 137 -13.18 7.86 -2.83
CA VAL A 137 -13.44 9.15 -3.49
C VAL A 137 -12.31 10.14 -3.21
N ILE A 138 -11.87 10.26 -1.95
CA ILE A 138 -10.73 11.11 -1.56
C ILE A 138 -9.49 10.72 -2.38
N ARG A 139 -9.11 9.44 -2.36
CA ARG A 139 -7.93 8.94 -3.08
C ARG A 139 -8.03 9.15 -4.58
N ARG A 140 -9.21 8.94 -5.16
CA ARG A 140 -9.44 9.15 -6.59
C ARG A 140 -9.29 10.62 -6.98
N ALA A 141 -9.80 11.52 -6.14
CA ALA A 141 -9.68 12.95 -6.36
C ALA A 141 -8.22 13.42 -6.22
N GLN A 142 -7.50 12.89 -5.23
CA GLN A 142 -6.08 13.14 -5.04
C GLN A 142 -5.23 12.62 -6.22
N GLU A 143 -5.45 11.37 -6.65
CA GLU A 143 -4.76 10.72 -7.77
C GLU A 143 -4.87 11.56 -9.06
N LEU A 144 -6.03 12.18 -9.27
CA LEU A 144 -6.34 12.95 -10.48
C LEU A 144 -6.10 14.46 -10.34
N GLY A 145 -5.53 14.93 -9.23
CA GLY A 145 -5.19 16.34 -9.01
C GLY A 145 -6.42 17.26 -8.99
N MET A 146 -7.53 16.79 -8.43
CA MET A 146 -8.77 17.56 -8.38
C MET A 146 -8.72 18.64 -7.30
N LEU A 147 -9.37 19.77 -7.57
CA LEU A 147 -9.61 20.79 -6.56
C LEU A 147 -10.89 20.45 -5.80
N CYS A 148 -11.06 21.02 -4.62
CA CYS A 148 -12.23 20.80 -3.78
C CYS A 148 -12.57 22.06 -3.00
N VAL A 149 -13.80 22.11 -2.48
CA VAL A 149 -14.16 22.98 -1.37
C VAL A 149 -14.64 22.14 -0.19
N ARG A 150 -14.55 22.69 1.02
CA ARG A 150 -14.93 22.04 2.27
C ARG A 150 -16.46 21.92 2.36
N GLY A 151 -16.99 20.70 2.43
CA GLY A 151 -18.36 20.44 2.83
C GLY A 151 -18.57 20.34 4.34
N ASN A 152 -19.81 20.39 4.82
CA ASN A 152 -20.11 20.29 6.25
C ASN A 152 -19.88 18.86 6.79
N HIS A 153 -20.00 17.83 5.95
CA HIS A 153 -19.62 16.47 6.35
C HIS A 153 -18.10 16.29 6.35
N ASP A 154 -17.41 16.89 5.38
CA ASP A 154 -15.95 16.83 5.29
C ASP A 154 -15.25 17.55 6.46
N ASP A 155 -15.82 18.66 6.96
CA ASP A 155 -15.33 19.37 8.15
C ASP A 155 -15.35 18.48 9.39
N LYS A 156 -16.41 17.69 9.56
CA LYS A 156 -16.54 16.76 10.69
C LYS A 156 -15.49 15.65 10.62
N VAL A 157 -15.23 15.10 9.43
CA VAL A 157 -14.19 14.08 9.24
C VAL A 157 -12.80 14.65 9.55
N VAL A 158 -12.48 15.86 9.08
CA VAL A 158 -11.20 16.53 9.37
C VAL A 158 -11.03 16.80 10.85
N ARG A 159 -12.06 17.37 11.51
CA ARG A 159 -12.05 17.63 12.96
C ARG A 159 -11.80 16.36 13.78
N LEU A 160 -12.49 15.28 13.44
CA LEU A 160 -12.30 13.98 14.10
C LEU A 160 -10.90 13.42 13.87
N LYS A 161 -10.40 13.44 12.63
CA LYS A 161 -9.07 12.90 12.32
C LYS A 161 -7.95 13.74 12.94
N ALA A 162 -8.07 15.07 12.94
CA ALA A 162 -7.11 15.94 13.61
C ALA A 162 -7.06 15.68 15.12
N TYR A 163 -8.22 15.49 15.76
CA TYR A 163 -8.29 15.11 17.16
C TYR A 163 -7.64 13.74 17.43
N GLU A 164 -7.94 12.74 16.58
CA GLU A 164 -7.31 11.41 16.66
C GLU A 164 -5.78 11.48 16.50
N LEU A 165 -5.28 12.26 15.53
CA LEU A 165 -3.85 12.44 15.30
C LEU A 165 -3.16 13.14 16.48
N GLU A 166 -3.82 14.11 17.12
CA GLU A 166 -3.24 14.85 18.25
C GLU A 166 -3.32 14.08 19.59
N LYS A 167 -4.43 13.38 19.85
CA LYS A 167 -4.74 12.78 21.15
C LYS A 167 -4.71 11.25 21.17
N GLY A 168 -4.64 10.61 20.00
CA GLY A 168 -4.73 9.17 19.83
C GLY A 168 -6.16 8.64 19.86
N LEU A 169 -6.39 7.51 19.20
CA LEU A 169 -7.70 6.88 19.05
C LEU A 169 -8.40 6.57 20.39
N LYS A 170 -7.64 6.20 21.43
CA LYS A 170 -8.20 5.92 22.77
C LYS A 170 -8.86 7.14 23.42
N ALA A 171 -8.50 8.36 23.01
CA ALA A 171 -9.12 9.59 23.51
C ALA A 171 -10.52 9.85 22.92
N MET A 172 -10.94 9.06 21.93
CA MET A 172 -12.29 9.10 21.35
C MET A 172 -13.25 8.17 22.11
N SER A 173 -13.19 8.22 23.45
CA SER A 173 -13.96 7.38 24.35
C SER A 173 -14.41 8.17 25.59
N PRO A 174 -15.57 7.82 26.20
CA PRO A 174 -16.53 6.83 25.71
C PRO A 174 -17.26 7.32 24.45
N PRO A 175 -17.80 6.43 23.60
CA PRO A 175 -18.50 6.83 22.37
C PRO A 175 -19.64 7.84 22.61
N SER A 176 -20.28 7.82 23.78
CA SER A 176 -21.36 8.75 24.12
C SER A 176 -20.90 10.20 24.34
N ALA A 177 -19.60 10.45 24.53
CA ALA A 177 -19.07 11.78 24.80
C ALA A 177 -19.02 12.67 23.54
N ASN A 178 -19.10 13.98 23.76
CA ASN A 178 -18.79 14.97 22.74
C ASN A 178 -17.27 15.13 22.64
N MET A 179 -16.79 15.42 21.44
CA MET A 179 -15.42 15.83 21.21
C MET A 179 -15.16 17.16 21.94
N PRO A 180 -14.00 17.32 22.63
CA PRO A 180 -13.72 18.51 23.41
C PRO A 180 -13.24 19.67 22.52
N GLU A 181 -14.16 20.25 21.76
CA GLU A 181 -13.86 21.25 20.71
C GLU A 181 -14.44 22.64 20.97
N GLY A 182 -14.94 22.88 22.18
CA GLY A 182 -15.54 24.15 22.58
C GLY A 182 -16.97 24.32 22.09
N GLY A 183 -17.52 25.53 22.26
CA GLY A 183 -18.90 25.89 21.93
C GLY A 183 -19.15 26.09 20.44
N VAL A 184 -18.66 25.18 19.60
CA VAL A 184 -18.90 25.20 18.16
C VAL A 184 -20.39 24.94 17.85
N PRO A 185 -20.90 25.43 16.71
CA PRO A 185 -22.33 25.32 16.39
C PRO A 185 -22.83 23.89 16.15
N ASP A 186 -21.93 22.99 15.75
CA ASP A 186 -22.22 21.59 15.43
C ASP A 186 -21.26 20.62 16.17
N PRO A 187 -21.40 20.47 17.49
CA PRO A 187 -20.51 19.63 18.27
C PRO A 187 -20.63 18.16 17.86
N ILE A 188 -19.48 17.48 17.72
CA ILE A 188 -19.41 16.08 17.26
C ILE A 188 -19.42 15.13 18.46
N LYS A 189 -20.20 14.05 18.38
CA LYS A 189 -20.11 12.90 19.30
C LYS A 189 -19.16 11.83 18.77
N PHE A 190 -18.50 11.08 19.66
CA PHE A 190 -17.67 9.95 19.22
C PHE A 190 -18.49 8.75 18.72
N LYS A 191 -19.77 8.63 19.09
CA LYS A 191 -20.75 7.72 18.49
C LYS A 191 -21.38 8.37 17.25
N ASN A 192 -20.54 8.76 16.32
CA ASN A 192 -20.94 9.34 15.06
C ASN A 192 -20.32 8.51 13.93
N TYR A 193 -21.08 8.20 12.89
CA TYR A 193 -20.60 7.39 11.77
C TYR A 193 -19.40 8.03 11.05
N HIS A 194 -19.19 9.36 11.18
CA HIS A 194 -18.00 10.02 10.63
C HIS A 194 -16.69 9.51 11.27
N VAL A 195 -16.76 8.96 12.49
CA VAL A 195 -15.60 8.35 13.18
C VAL A 195 -15.06 7.17 12.38
N ALA A 196 -15.94 6.31 11.85
CA ALA A 196 -15.50 5.16 11.07
C ALA A 196 -14.73 5.59 9.81
N ILE A 197 -15.09 6.73 9.21
CA ILE A 197 -14.39 7.28 8.05
C ILE A 197 -13.07 7.92 8.48
N SER A 198 -13.06 8.73 9.55
CA SER A 198 -11.85 9.41 10.01
C SER A 198 -10.73 8.44 10.40
N THR A 199 -11.06 7.34 11.08
CA THR A 199 -10.07 6.36 11.52
C THR A 199 -9.44 5.59 10.36
N GLN A 200 -10.11 5.50 9.21
CA GLN A 200 -9.59 4.87 8.00
C GLN A 200 -8.67 5.78 7.17
N LEU A 201 -8.64 7.09 7.44
CA LEU A 201 -7.80 8.03 6.70
C LEU A 201 -6.33 7.85 7.04
N THR A 202 -5.49 7.73 6.00
CA THR A 202 -4.04 7.95 6.13
C THR A 202 -3.74 9.43 6.33
N GLN A 203 -2.49 9.76 6.68
CA GLN A 203 -2.06 11.17 6.75
C GLN A 203 -2.26 11.88 5.40
N SER A 204 -1.95 11.21 4.27
CA SER A 204 -2.16 11.77 2.94
C SER A 204 -3.64 12.04 2.63
N ASP A 205 -4.52 11.10 3.00
CA ASP A 205 -5.98 11.27 2.81
C ASP A 205 -6.49 12.46 3.63
N PHE A 206 -6.01 12.60 4.87
CA PHE A 206 -6.30 13.73 5.74
C PHE A 206 -5.77 15.04 5.18
N ASP A 207 -4.52 15.10 4.72
CA ASP A 207 -3.89 16.31 4.20
C ASP A 207 -4.63 16.84 2.97
N TYR A 208 -5.01 15.96 2.04
CA TYR A 208 -5.83 16.33 0.88
C TYR A 208 -7.18 16.90 1.34
N LEU A 209 -7.89 16.17 2.20
CA LEU A 209 -9.20 16.62 2.65
C LEU A 209 -9.07 17.93 3.42
N ALA A 210 -8.09 18.08 4.32
CA ALA A 210 -7.78 19.29 5.10
C ALA A 210 -7.37 20.49 4.20
N SER A 211 -6.78 20.23 3.03
CA SER A 211 -6.41 21.29 2.07
C SER A 211 -7.60 21.96 1.39
N CYS A 212 -8.78 21.32 1.35
CA CYS A 212 -9.98 21.89 0.73
C CYS A 212 -10.39 23.21 1.43
N PRO A 213 -10.36 24.37 0.74
CA PRO A 213 -10.79 25.64 1.31
C PRO A 213 -12.31 25.72 1.45
N VAL A 214 -12.81 26.60 2.31
CA VAL A 214 -14.25 26.86 2.44
C VAL A 214 -14.83 27.50 1.19
N MET A 215 -14.05 28.34 0.51
CA MET A 215 -14.38 28.96 -0.77
C MET A 215 -13.20 28.89 -1.72
N LEU A 216 -13.49 28.59 -2.98
CA LEU A 216 -12.53 28.64 -4.09
C LEU A 216 -12.98 29.70 -5.09
N HIS A 217 -12.16 30.74 -5.29
CA HIS A 217 -12.45 31.85 -6.18
C HIS A 217 -11.61 31.77 -7.45
N LEU A 218 -12.27 31.92 -8.60
CA LEU A 218 -11.75 31.78 -9.95
C LEU A 218 -12.07 33.07 -10.75
N PRO A 219 -11.29 34.15 -10.57
CA PRO A 219 -11.58 35.45 -11.17
C PRO A 219 -11.65 35.40 -12.70
N SER A 220 -10.70 34.67 -13.30
CA SER A 220 -10.55 34.52 -14.76
C SER A 220 -11.65 33.69 -15.43
N LEU A 221 -12.51 33.02 -14.65
CA LEU A 221 -13.63 32.22 -15.16
C LEU A 221 -14.96 32.91 -14.88
N ASN A 222 -15.12 34.13 -15.42
CA ASN A 222 -16.31 34.97 -15.21
C ASN A 222 -16.62 35.22 -13.73
N ASN A 223 -15.58 35.54 -12.94
CA ASN A 223 -15.67 35.80 -11.52
C ASN A 223 -16.46 34.71 -10.79
N THR A 224 -16.00 33.45 -10.90
CA THR A 224 -16.69 32.29 -10.35
C THR A 224 -16.21 31.96 -8.95
N VAL A 225 -17.12 31.59 -8.06
CA VAL A 225 -16.84 31.03 -6.75
C VAL A 225 -17.45 29.63 -6.66
N VAL A 226 -16.71 28.69 -6.10
CA VAL A 226 -17.25 27.41 -5.64
C VAL A 226 -17.34 27.47 -4.11
N ALA A 227 -18.50 27.15 -3.55
CA ALA A 227 -18.78 27.16 -2.13
C ALA A 227 -19.86 26.11 -1.82
N HIS A 228 -19.77 25.40 -0.71
CA HIS A 228 -20.62 24.22 -0.50
C HIS A 228 -22.11 24.55 -0.23
N GLY A 229 -22.40 25.28 0.84
CA GLY A 229 -23.75 25.71 1.25
C GLY A 229 -24.15 27.10 0.73
N GLY A 230 -23.20 27.91 0.24
CA GLY A 230 -23.49 29.18 -0.45
C GLY A 230 -22.84 30.42 0.15
N LEU A 231 -23.24 31.61 -0.33
CA LEU A 231 -22.69 32.90 0.12
C LEU A 231 -23.81 33.81 0.63
N ASP A 232 -23.59 34.47 1.77
CA ASP A 232 -24.54 35.46 2.29
C ASP A 232 -24.54 36.70 1.37
N PRO A 233 -25.66 37.04 0.71
CA PRO A 233 -25.74 38.18 -0.20
C PRO A 233 -25.52 39.53 0.49
N LYS A 234 -25.67 39.63 1.81
CA LYS A 234 -25.42 40.87 2.57
C LYS A 234 -23.93 41.15 2.81
N ILE A 235 -23.08 40.14 2.65
CA ILE A 235 -21.64 40.26 2.85
C ILE A 235 -20.97 40.42 1.49
N GLU A 236 -20.44 41.62 1.23
CA GLU A 236 -19.80 41.95 -0.07
C GLU A 236 -18.44 41.26 -0.25
N SER A 237 -17.64 41.22 0.81
CA SER A 237 -16.29 40.64 0.77
C SER A 237 -16.33 39.13 0.98
N LEU A 238 -15.76 38.35 0.06
CA LEU A 238 -15.59 36.91 0.24
C LEU A 238 -14.79 36.57 1.51
N GLN A 239 -13.84 37.43 1.89
CA GLN A 239 -13.04 37.23 3.10
C GLN A 239 -13.83 37.44 4.39
N ASP A 240 -15.02 38.06 4.34
CA ASP A 240 -15.86 38.33 5.51
C ASP A 240 -17.00 37.32 5.67
N GLN A 241 -17.23 36.46 4.67
CA GLN A 241 -18.23 35.38 4.73
C GLN A 241 -18.01 34.46 5.93
N VAL A 242 -19.05 34.02 6.63
CA VAL A 242 -18.86 33.20 7.85
C VAL A 242 -18.69 31.72 7.47
N PRO A 243 -17.57 31.05 7.79
CA PRO A 243 -17.30 29.70 7.29
C PRO A 243 -18.38 28.66 7.57
N TYR A 244 -18.92 28.66 8.80
CA TYR A 244 -20.01 27.77 9.17
C TYR A 244 -21.25 27.96 8.27
N LEU A 245 -21.61 29.22 7.98
CA LEU A 245 -22.75 29.53 7.10
C LEU A 245 -22.44 29.18 5.65
N VAL A 246 -21.21 29.40 5.17
CA VAL A 246 -20.81 29.03 3.81
C VAL A 246 -20.92 27.53 3.58
N MET A 247 -20.72 26.70 4.60
CA MET A 247 -20.88 25.25 4.50
C MET A 247 -22.32 24.76 4.78
N ASN A 248 -23.13 25.51 5.53
CA ASN A 248 -24.39 24.96 6.06
C ASN A 248 -25.65 25.70 5.62
N MET A 249 -25.57 26.90 5.04
CA MET A 249 -26.74 27.73 4.73
C MET A 249 -27.66 27.09 3.67
N ARG A 250 -28.97 27.30 3.81
CA ARG A 250 -29.98 26.96 2.80
C ARG A 250 -30.89 28.14 2.53
N ASP A 251 -31.45 28.71 3.59
CA ASP A 251 -32.39 29.83 3.52
C ASP A 251 -31.89 31.05 4.31
N ILE A 252 -32.46 32.21 3.99
CA ILE A 252 -32.36 33.45 4.74
C ILE A 252 -33.77 33.79 5.23
N ASP A 253 -33.93 33.89 6.55
CA ASP A 253 -35.23 34.14 7.18
C ASP A 253 -35.78 35.55 6.87
N SER A 254 -37.02 35.82 7.31
CA SER A 254 -37.67 37.12 7.09
C SER A 254 -36.97 38.31 7.78
N GLY A 255 -36.18 38.06 8.83
CA GLY A 255 -35.31 39.05 9.47
C GLY A 255 -33.99 39.25 8.71
N GLY A 256 -33.75 38.47 7.67
CA GLY A 256 -32.55 38.48 6.86
C GLY A 256 -31.35 37.82 7.53
N LYS A 257 -31.58 36.86 8.43
CA LYS A 257 -30.53 36.05 9.06
C LYS A 257 -30.37 34.73 8.28
N PRO A 258 -29.14 34.36 7.90
CA PRO A 258 -28.85 33.04 7.31
C PRO A 258 -29.21 31.88 8.24
N SER A 259 -29.76 30.82 7.67
CA SER A 259 -30.16 29.60 8.38
C SER A 259 -29.70 28.35 7.64
N PRO A 260 -29.27 27.29 8.36
CA PRO A 260 -29.01 25.99 7.76
C PRO A 260 -30.28 25.17 7.49
N GLU A 261 -31.43 25.62 7.99
CA GLU A 261 -32.72 24.96 7.81
C GLU A 261 -33.39 25.38 6.50
N SER A 262 -34.10 24.43 5.88
CA SER A 262 -34.95 24.71 4.72
C SER A 262 -36.37 25.07 5.16
N GLY A 263 -37.05 25.93 4.40
CA GLY A 263 -38.45 26.29 4.59
C GLY A 263 -38.69 27.41 5.62
N VAL A 264 -37.62 28.01 6.14
CA VAL A 264 -37.71 29.10 7.14
C VAL A 264 -37.67 30.50 6.50
N GLY A 265 -37.45 30.58 5.19
CA GLY A 265 -37.38 31.85 4.48
C GLY A 265 -37.19 31.71 2.97
N THR A 266 -36.42 32.62 2.40
CA THR A 266 -36.08 32.59 0.96
C THR A 266 -34.72 31.94 0.77
N SER A 267 -34.56 31.06 -0.23
CA SER A 267 -33.26 30.45 -0.48
C SER A 267 -32.18 31.51 -0.76
N TRP A 268 -30.98 31.32 -0.20
CA TRP A 268 -29.89 32.27 -0.39
C TRP A 268 -29.57 32.46 -1.88
N ALA A 269 -29.68 31.39 -2.67
CA ALA A 269 -29.43 31.41 -4.11
C ALA A 269 -30.38 32.37 -4.84
N THR A 270 -31.66 32.40 -4.47
CA THR A 270 -32.64 33.33 -5.07
C THR A 270 -32.29 34.78 -4.76
N LEU A 271 -31.92 35.06 -3.51
CA LEU A 271 -31.51 36.40 -3.08
C LEU A 271 -30.18 36.81 -3.72
N TRP A 272 -29.25 35.88 -3.90
CA TRP A 272 -28.00 36.11 -4.62
C TRP A 272 -28.25 36.50 -6.08
N ASN A 273 -29.09 35.76 -6.80
CA ASN A 273 -29.45 36.11 -8.19
C ASN A 273 -30.13 37.48 -8.26
N THR A 274 -31.00 37.79 -7.29
CA THR A 274 -31.65 39.11 -7.20
C THR A 274 -30.62 40.22 -7.02
N LYS A 275 -29.67 40.07 -6.07
CA LYS A 275 -28.53 40.99 -5.90
C LYS A 275 -27.75 41.14 -7.21
N MET A 276 -27.47 40.02 -7.87
CA MET A 276 -26.71 40.03 -9.11
C MET A 276 -27.41 40.82 -10.22
N THR A 277 -28.74 41.00 -10.23
CA THR A 277 -29.40 41.84 -11.26
C THR A 277 -28.93 43.29 -11.28
N THR A 278 -28.61 43.87 -10.10
CA THR A 278 -28.21 45.28 -9.95
C THR A 278 -26.72 45.46 -9.67
N ALA A 279 -25.99 44.39 -9.38
CA ALA A 279 -24.55 44.43 -9.15
C ALA A 279 -23.77 44.91 -10.38
N SER A 280 -22.78 45.79 -10.15
CA SER A 280 -21.86 46.30 -11.18
C SER A 280 -20.92 45.22 -11.73
N GLU A 281 -20.55 44.26 -10.88
CA GLU A 281 -19.76 43.09 -11.25
C GLU A 281 -20.57 41.83 -10.94
N LYS A 282 -20.75 40.99 -11.95
CA LYS A 282 -21.48 39.72 -11.78
C LYS A 282 -20.53 38.67 -11.19
N MET A 283 -21.06 37.83 -10.32
CA MET A 283 -20.34 36.71 -9.71
C MET A 283 -21.18 35.43 -9.84
N ASN A 284 -20.57 34.37 -10.33
CA ASN A 284 -21.20 33.06 -10.43
C ASN A 284 -20.87 32.22 -9.20
N VAL A 285 -21.85 31.49 -8.65
CA VAL A 285 -21.63 30.60 -7.50
C VAL A 285 -22.05 29.18 -7.84
N TYR A 286 -21.12 28.25 -7.78
CA TYR A 286 -21.39 26.81 -7.88
C TYR A 286 -21.40 26.18 -6.50
N TYR A 287 -22.40 25.35 -6.23
CA TYR A 287 -22.62 24.84 -4.87
C TYR A 287 -23.31 23.47 -4.83
N GLY A 288 -23.26 22.87 -3.64
CA GLY A 288 -23.78 21.56 -3.29
C GLY A 288 -24.89 21.63 -2.25
N HIS A 289 -24.86 20.73 -1.25
CA HIS A 289 -25.58 20.73 0.03
C HIS A 289 -27.12 20.55 -0.02
N ASP A 290 -27.80 21.10 -1.04
CA ASP A 290 -29.25 21.26 -1.07
C ASP A 290 -30.03 20.23 -1.91
N ALA A 291 -29.73 18.94 -1.73
CA ALA A 291 -30.41 17.81 -2.37
C ALA A 291 -31.95 17.90 -2.32
N GLY A 292 -32.51 18.45 -1.23
CA GLY A 292 -33.96 18.63 -1.07
C GLY A 292 -34.60 19.56 -2.11
N ARG A 293 -33.82 20.47 -2.71
CA ARG A 293 -34.24 21.30 -3.85
C ARG A 293 -33.86 20.71 -5.20
N GLY A 294 -33.14 19.60 -5.21
CA GLY A 294 -32.59 18.95 -6.39
C GLY A 294 -31.68 19.89 -7.19
N LEU A 295 -31.54 19.57 -8.49
CA LEU A 295 -30.77 20.39 -9.41
C LEU A 295 -31.36 21.81 -9.54
N ASN A 296 -30.62 22.83 -9.09
CA ASN A 296 -31.08 24.21 -9.01
C ASN A 296 -30.17 25.15 -9.80
N ILE A 297 -30.50 25.36 -11.08
CA ILE A 297 -29.72 26.20 -11.99
C ILE A 297 -30.45 27.53 -12.22
N GLN A 298 -29.81 28.63 -11.83
CA GLN A 298 -30.30 30.01 -12.02
C GLN A 298 -29.30 30.83 -12.85
N ALA A 299 -29.51 32.14 -12.97
CA ALA A 299 -28.69 33.01 -13.82
C ALA A 299 -27.22 33.09 -13.37
N ASN A 300 -26.99 33.15 -12.05
CA ASN A 300 -25.69 33.32 -11.42
C ASN A 300 -25.39 32.28 -10.33
N THR A 301 -26.30 31.34 -10.07
CA THR A 301 -26.05 30.27 -9.09
C THR A 301 -26.36 28.90 -9.69
N PHE A 302 -25.50 27.92 -9.40
CA PHE A 302 -25.50 26.60 -10.03
C PHE A 302 -25.42 25.55 -8.93
N GLY A 303 -26.58 25.16 -8.40
CA GLY A 303 -26.72 24.10 -7.39
C GLY A 303 -26.69 22.74 -8.05
N LEU A 304 -25.65 21.96 -7.75
CA LEU A 304 -25.35 20.68 -8.42
C LEU A 304 -25.62 19.45 -7.54
N ASP A 305 -26.01 19.64 -6.28
CA ASP A 305 -26.48 18.53 -5.45
C ASP A 305 -27.87 18.08 -5.91
N SER A 306 -27.87 17.07 -6.79
CA SER A 306 -29.07 16.41 -7.28
C SER A 306 -29.39 15.11 -6.53
N GLY A 307 -28.90 14.95 -5.30
CA GLY A 307 -29.29 13.88 -4.40
C GLY A 307 -28.72 12.50 -4.73
N CYS A 308 -27.45 12.41 -5.15
CA CYS A 308 -26.85 11.15 -5.59
C CYS A 308 -27.01 10.03 -4.55
N VAL A 309 -26.63 10.27 -3.31
CA VAL A 309 -26.69 9.24 -2.26
C VAL A 309 -28.11 8.77 -1.92
N TYR A 310 -29.12 9.56 -2.26
CA TYR A 310 -30.54 9.23 -2.11
C TYR A 310 -31.10 8.46 -3.32
N GLY A 311 -30.25 8.13 -4.28
CA GLY A 311 -30.59 7.38 -5.49
C GLY A 311 -31.11 8.24 -6.63
N ASP A 312 -30.85 9.55 -6.60
CA ASP A 312 -31.17 10.43 -7.71
C ASP A 312 -30.02 10.53 -8.69
N TYR A 313 -29.29 11.64 -8.74
CA TYR A 313 -28.21 11.82 -9.72
C TYR A 313 -26.95 12.43 -9.10
N LEU A 314 -25.79 12.05 -9.62
CA LEU A 314 -24.54 12.80 -9.46
C LEU A 314 -24.41 13.74 -10.65
N THR A 315 -24.28 15.03 -10.40
CA THR A 315 -24.24 16.05 -11.45
C THR A 315 -22.87 16.71 -11.54
N ALA A 316 -22.35 16.78 -12.77
CA ALA A 316 -21.24 17.65 -13.14
C ALA A 316 -21.70 18.73 -14.12
N MET A 317 -21.10 19.91 -14.04
CA MET A 317 -21.28 20.98 -15.00
C MET A 317 -19.93 21.57 -15.43
N ASP A 318 -19.73 21.71 -16.74
CA ASP A 318 -18.59 22.45 -17.29
C ASP A 318 -18.82 23.96 -17.13
N ILE A 319 -17.89 24.67 -16.48
CA ILE A 319 -17.99 26.10 -16.23
C ILE A 319 -17.95 26.91 -17.53
N LYS A 320 -17.18 26.47 -18.52
CA LYS A 320 -16.98 27.20 -19.77
C LYS A 320 -18.20 27.09 -20.68
N THR A 321 -18.76 25.90 -20.82
CA THR A 321 -19.86 25.61 -21.76
C THR A 321 -21.24 25.55 -21.11
N ARG A 322 -21.30 25.43 -19.78
CA ARG A 322 -22.52 25.14 -18.99
C ARG A 322 -23.20 23.82 -19.35
N LEU A 323 -22.50 22.93 -20.08
CA LEU A 323 -22.99 21.59 -20.36
C LEU A 323 -23.01 20.77 -19.08
N ARG A 324 -24.14 20.08 -18.87
CA ARG A 324 -24.40 19.25 -17.70
C ARG A 324 -24.30 17.77 -18.08
N THR A 325 -23.64 17.00 -17.23
CA THR A 325 -23.65 15.53 -17.26
C THR A 325 -24.21 15.00 -15.96
N GLN A 326 -25.08 14.00 -16.03
CA GLN A 326 -25.67 13.38 -14.85
C GLN A 326 -25.53 11.86 -14.92
N ILE A 327 -25.17 11.26 -13.80
CA ILE A 327 -25.16 9.80 -13.62
C ILE A 327 -26.26 9.45 -12.65
N LYS A 328 -27.11 8.49 -13.03
CA LYS A 328 -28.14 7.96 -12.13
C LYS A 328 -27.44 7.22 -10.99
N CYS A 329 -27.79 7.56 -9.75
CA CYS A 329 -27.18 6.96 -8.57
C CYS A 329 -28.04 5.87 -7.94
N THR A 330 -27.37 5.01 -7.20
CA THR A 330 -28.00 4.03 -6.30
C THR A 330 -28.44 4.73 -5.01
N ASN A 331 -29.58 4.32 -4.43
CA ASN A 331 -30.02 4.86 -3.14
C ASN A 331 -29.28 4.15 -2.01
N TYR A 332 -28.34 4.85 -1.39
CA TYR A 332 -27.52 4.38 -0.27
C TYR A 332 -28.03 4.88 1.10
N ASP A 333 -29.01 5.81 1.15
CA ASP A 333 -29.55 6.38 2.40
C ASP A 333 -30.87 5.74 2.86
N LYS A 334 -31.30 4.63 2.25
CA LYS A 334 -32.47 3.87 2.74
C LYS A 334 -32.19 3.24 4.11
N LYS A 335 -32.54 3.96 5.17
CA LYS A 335 -32.68 3.37 6.51
C LYS A 335 -33.99 2.60 6.60
N GLY A 336 -33.89 1.28 6.44
CA GLY A 336 -34.84 0.30 6.97
C GLY A 336 -35.99 -0.09 6.04
N ALA A 337 -35.73 -1.04 5.13
CA ALA A 337 -36.62 -2.16 4.82
C ALA A 337 -35.88 -3.15 3.89
N ASN A 338 -35.34 -4.22 4.47
CA ASN A 338 -34.72 -5.38 3.78
C ASN A 338 -33.44 -5.11 2.96
N ASP A 339 -32.43 -4.47 3.54
CA ASP A 339 -31.08 -4.50 2.96
C ASP A 339 -30.42 -5.85 3.29
N LEU A 340 -30.74 -6.82 2.45
CA LEU A 340 -30.02 -8.06 2.42
C LEU A 340 -28.61 -7.77 1.90
N ILE A 341 -27.60 -8.12 2.67
CA ILE A 341 -26.20 -8.14 2.24
C ILE A 341 -25.80 -9.58 1.91
N THR A 342 -24.73 -9.75 1.14
CA THR A 342 -24.22 -11.07 0.78
C THR A 342 -23.21 -11.56 1.82
N TYR A 343 -23.51 -12.68 2.46
CA TYR A 343 -22.60 -13.34 3.38
C TYR A 343 -21.79 -14.39 2.64
N HIS A 344 -20.48 -14.43 2.88
CA HIS A 344 -19.54 -15.36 2.26
C HIS A 344 -18.78 -16.15 3.33
N VAL A 345 -18.81 -17.47 3.23
CA VAL A 345 -18.03 -18.34 4.13
C VAL A 345 -17.37 -19.48 3.36
N VAL A 346 -16.10 -19.71 3.66
CA VAL A 346 -15.31 -20.82 3.16
C VAL A 346 -15.16 -21.85 4.29
N THR A 347 -15.56 -23.09 4.03
CA THR A 347 -15.30 -24.20 4.93
C THR A 347 -13.88 -24.73 4.73
N ILE A 348 -13.21 -25.11 5.81
CA ILE A 348 -11.83 -25.63 5.75
C ILE A 348 -11.79 -27.09 5.24
N SER A 349 -12.88 -27.81 5.46
CA SER A 349 -13.11 -29.16 4.96
C SER A 349 -14.42 -29.20 4.20
N LEU A 350 -14.54 -30.11 3.24
CA LEU A 350 -15.83 -30.37 2.58
C LEU A 350 -16.83 -30.86 3.63
N LEU A 351 -18.04 -30.32 3.57
CA LEU A 351 -19.14 -30.81 4.39
C LEU A 351 -19.60 -32.20 3.90
N THR A 352 -20.13 -33.00 4.81
CA THR A 352 -20.65 -34.34 4.44
C THR A 352 -21.92 -34.21 3.60
N PRO A 353 -22.24 -35.19 2.73
CA PRO A 353 -23.44 -35.15 1.92
C PRO A 353 -24.71 -34.89 2.76
N GLY A 354 -25.51 -33.91 2.33
CA GLY A 354 -26.73 -33.47 3.04
C GLY A 354 -26.50 -32.40 4.11
N GLN A 355 -25.25 -32.00 4.36
CA GLN A 355 -24.93 -30.80 5.11
C GLN A 355 -24.84 -29.57 4.20
N GLY A 356 -25.15 -28.40 4.77
CA GLY A 356 -25.01 -27.10 4.12
C GLY A 356 -24.62 -26.02 5.13
N MET A 357 -24.61 -24.76 4.71
CA MET A 357 -24.29 -23.63 5.57
C MET A 357 -25.49 -22.69 5.71
N SER A 358 -25.59 -22.03 6.86
CA SER A 358 -26.45 -20.87 7.08
C SER A 358 -25.69 -19.79 7.83
N VAL A 359 -26.15 -18.54 7.74
CA VAL A 359 -25.71 -17.46 8.62
C VAL A 359 -26.82 -17.16 9.63
N LEU A 360 -26.45 -17.07 10.90
CA LEU A 360 -27.29 -16.64 12.00
C LEU A 360 -27.13 -15.12 12.16
N VAL A 361 -28.20 -14.37 11.92
CA VAL A 361 -28.28 -12.92 12.11
C VAL A 361 -29.48 -12.60 12.99
N ASP A 362 -29.25 -11.88 14.08
CA ASP A 362 -30.29 -11.44 15.03
C ASP A 362 -31.23 -12.59 15.47
N GLY A 363 -30.64 -13.77 15.72
CA GLY A 363 -31.37 -14.98 16.16
C GLY A 363 -32.09 -15.76 15.05
N THR A 364 -31.98 -15.35 13.79
CA THR A 364 -32.60 -16.02 12.63
C THR A 364 -31.55 -16.63 11.70
N HIS A 365 -31.76 -17.89 11.29
CA HIS A 365 -30.89 -18.57 10.32
C HIS A 365 -31.33 -18.28 8.87
N TYR A 366 -30.38 -17.90 8.04
CA TYR A 366 -30.55 -17.68 6.60
C TYR A 366 -29.67 -18.69 5.83
N PRO A 367 -30.25 -19.54 4.98
CA PRO A 367 -29.48 -20.56 4.27
C PRO A 367 -28.51 -19.93 3.26
N LEU A 368 -27.31 -20.50 3.16
CA LEU A 368 -26.30 -20.13 2.16
C LEU A 368 -26.22 -21.21 1.08
N GLN A 369 -25.98 -20.78 -0.15
CA GLN A 369 -25.84 -21.66 -1.31
C GLN A 369 -24.37 -22.00 -1.52
N GLN A 370 -24.10 -23.28 -1.76
CA GLN A 370 -22.77 -23.75 -2.14
C GLN A 370 -22.40 -23.24 -3.54
N SER A 371 -21.16 -22.80 -3.73
CA SER A 371 -20.66 -22.41 -5.05
C SER A 371 -20.51 -23.62 -5.96
N ASN A 372 -20.90 -23.43 -7.22
CA ASN A 372 -20.78 -24.43 -8.28
C ASN A 372 -19.33 -24.63 -8.77
N THR A 373 -18.44 -23.67 -8.50
CA THR A 373 -17.03 -23.70 -8.95
C THR A 373 -16.07 -24.06 -7.82
N VAL A 374 -16.37 -23.63 -6.59
CA VAL A 374 -15.57 -23.91 -5.39
C VAL A 374 -16.47 -24.52 -4.32
N PRO A 375 -16.52 -25.85 -4.19
CA PRO A 375 -17.46 -26.54 -3.29
C PRO A 375 -17.33 -26.16 -1.80
N MET A 376 -16.26 -25.49 -1.42
CA MET A 376 -16.02 -25.06 -0.04
C MET A 376 -16.54 -23.65 0.24
N LEU A 377 -16.89 -22.88 -0.80
CA LEU A 377 -17.42 -21.54 -0.69
C LEU A 377 -18.95 -21.60 -0.64
N TYR A 378 -19.53 -20.92 0.33
CA TYR A 378 -20.97 -20.76 0.48
C TYR A 378 -21.31 -19.28 0.53
N THR A 379 -22.34 -18.89 -0.22
CA THR A 379 -22.76 -17.50 -0.38
C THR A 379 -24.28 -17.39 -0.26
N GLY A 380 -24.79 -16.34 0.36
CA GLY A 380 -26.23 -16.13 0.46
C GLY A 380 -26.58 -14.79 1.06
N SER A 381 -27.82 -14.37 0.85
CA SER A 381 -28.30 -13.06 1.26
C SER A 381 -29.03 -13.13 2.60
N ALA A 382 -28.67 -12.26 3.54
CA ALA A 382 -29.33 -12.10 4.82
C ALA A 382 -29.31 -10.62 5.23
N PRO A 383 -30.20 -10.15 6.13
CA PRO A 383 -30.15 -8.78 6.62
C PRO A 383 -28.76 -8.46 7.21
N LYS A 384 -28.29 -7.23 7.02
CA LYS A 384 -27.05 -6.77 7.68
C LYS A 384 -27.22 -6.76 9.20
N SER A 385 -26.47 -7.62 9.87
CA SER A 385 -26.44 -7.67 11.33
C SER A 385 -26.04 -6.33 11.95
N GLN A 386 -26.69 -5.95 13.05
CA GLN A 386 -26.40 -4.73 13.80
C GLN A 386 -25.49 -4.97 15.01
N THR A 387 -25.47 -6.19 15.56
CA THR A 387 -24.69 -6.55 16.76
C THR A 387 -23.59 -7.56 16.46
N GLY A 388 -23.88 -8.52 15.59
CA GLY A 388 -22.96 -9.58 15.22
C GLY A 388 -23.63 -10.76 14.50
N TYR A 389 -22.83 -11.64 13.93
CA TYR A 389 -23.33 -12.76 13.13
C TYR A 389 -22.48 -14.02 13.34
N GLN A 390 -23.04 -15.18 13.03
CA GLN A 390 -22.34 -16.47 13.15
C GLN A 390 -22.66 -17.35 11.96
N TYR A 391 -21.73 -18.21 11.55
CA TYR A 391 -22.04 -19.26 10.61
C TYR A 391 -22.44 -20.55 11.32
N THR A 392 -23.27 -21.32 10.63
CA THR A 392 -23.83 -22.56 11.17
C THR A 392 -23.84 -23.63 10.10
N ILE A 393 -23.27 -24.80 10.40
CA ILE A 393 -23.47 -26.02 9.63
C ILE A 393 -24.91 -26.49 9.88
N THR A 394 -25.59 -26.81 8.78
CA THR A 394 -26.96 -27.33 8.78
C THR A 394 -26.99 -28.75 8.22
N LYS A 395 -28.01 -29.54 8.59
CA LYS A 395 -28.30 -30.86 8.01
C LYS A 395 -29.79 -30.95 7.67
N GLY A 396 -30.11 -31.13 6.39
CA GLY A 396 -31.50 -31.06 5.91
C GLY A 396 -32.18 -29.72 6.21
N GLY A 397 -31.42 -28.62 6.24
CA GLY A 397 -31.90 -27.27 6.55
C GLY A 397 -31.94 -26.92 8.05
N ASN A 398 -31.75 -27.88 8.95
CA ASN A 398 -31.75 -27.62 10.39
C ASN A 398 -30.34 -27.31 10.90
N PRO A 399 -30.14 -26.25 11.72
CA PRO A 399 -28.90 -25.99 12.44
C PRO A 399 -28.39 -27.21 13.22
N THR A 400 -27.12 -27.59 13.04
CA THR A 400 -26.49 -28.67 13.82
C THR A 400 -25.28 -28.22 14.61
N GLU A 401 -24.49 -27.29 14.05
CA GLU A 401 -23.26 -26.80 14.68
C GLU A 401 -23.09 -25.32 14.34
N THR A 402 -23.17 -24.45 15.34
CA THR A 402 -22.96 -23.01 15.20
C THR A 402 -21.59 -22.65 15.74
N GLU A 403 -20.93 -21.66 15.15
CA GLU A 403 -19.67 -21.13 15.67
C GLU A 403 -19.78 -20.80 17.17
N ILE A 404 -18.73 -21.09 17.93
CA ILE A 404 -18.69 -20.85 19.38
C ILE A 404 -18.40 -19.38 19.74
N PHE A 405 -18.25 -18.52 18.75
CA PHE A 405 -17.96 -17.09 18.88
C PHE A 405 -18.87 -16.30 17.94
N GLU A 406 -19.13 -15.05 18.28
CA GLU A 406 -19.87 -14.10 17.44
C GLU A 406 -18.89 -13.21 16.66
N ARG A 407 -19.18 -12.99 15.37
CA ARG A 407 -18.41 -12.09 14.50
C ARG A 407 -18.95 -10.67 14.64
N SER A 408 -18.05 -9.68 14.69
CA SER A 408 -18.44 -8.28 14.80
C SER A 408 -19.20 -7.80 13.55
N ALA A 409 -20.30 -7.06 13.76
CA ALA A 409 -21.01 -6.37 12.68
C ALA A 409 -20.15 -5.32 11.96
N GLU A 410 -19.05 -4.86 12.58
CA GLU A 410 -18.08 -3.95 11.96
C GLU A 410 -17.35 -4.56 10.76
N TYR A 411 -17.37 -5.89 10.63
CA TYR A 411 -16.79 -6.62 9.50
C TYR A 411 -17.74 -6.74 8.30
N LEU A 412 -18.92 -6.11 8.39
CA LEU A 412 -19.90 -6.07 7.32
C LEU A 412 -19.82 -4.73 6.59
N SER A 413 -19.61 -4.79 5.27
CA SER A 413 -19.80 -3.62 4.40
C SER A 413 -21.30 -3.35 4.19
N GLU A 414 -21.65 -2.35 3.38
CA GLU A 414 -23.04 -2.12 2.99
C GLU A 414 -23.60 -3.18 2.04
N GLU A 415 -22.74 -4.01 1.42
CA GLU A 415 -23.17 -4.95 0.37
C GLU A 415 -22.88 -6.41 0.72
N GLN A 416 -21.88 -6.67 1.56
CA GLN A 416 -21.38 -8.02 1.85
C GLN A 416 -20.55 -8.14 3.12
N SER A 417 -20.41 -9.37 3.63
CA SER A 417 -19.37 -9.74 4.59
C SER A 417 -18.00 -9.90 3.92
N PHE A 418 -16.95 -10.08 4.71
CA PHE A 418 -15.71 -10.66 4.21
C PHE A 418 -15.91 -12.12 3.77
N ASN A 419 -14.94 -12.63 3.02
CA ASN A 419 -14.81 -14.05 2.72
C ASN A 419 -14.33 -14.79 3.97
N ASP A 420 -15.27 -15.03 4.88
CA ASP A 420 -15.03 -15.63 6.18
C ASP A 420 -14.57 -17.07 6.07
N VAL A 421 -13.96 -17.59 7.13
CA VAL A 421 -13.60 -19.00 7.25
C VAL A 421 -14.39 -19.59 8.40
N TYR A 422 -15.17 -20.64 8.13
CA TYR A 422 -15.97 -21.27 9.17
C TYR A 422 -15.10 -21.80 10.31
N GLY A 423 -15.51 -21.52 11.55
CA GLY A 423 -14.82 -21.94 12.77
C GLY A 423 -13.57 -21.12 13.08
N GLN A 424 -13.24 -20.11 12.26
CA GLN A 424 -12.14 -19.20 12.50
C GLN A 424 -12.66 -17.75 12.53
N PRO A 425 -12.55 -17.04 13.67
CA PRO A 425 -13.00 -15.66 13.73
C PRO A 425 -12.23 -14.84 12.70
N TRP A 426 -12.94 -13.99 11.97
CA TRP A 426 -12.27 -13.04 11.11
C TRP A 426 -11.42 -12.12 11.99
N ARG A 427 -10.13 -12.09 11.67
CA ARG A 427 -9.15 -11.21 12.29
C ARG A 427 -8.22 -10.79 11.17
N LYS A 428 -8.44 -9.61 10.58
CA LYS A 428 -7.26 -8.83 10.22
C LYS A 428 -6.60 -8.53 11.55
N LEU A 429 -5.41 -9.08 11.80
CA LEU A 429 -4.73 -8.81 13.06
C LEU A 429 -4.60 -7.29 13.22
N ASP A 430 -5.25 -6.73 14.25
CA ASP A 430 -5.15 -5.30 14.58
C ASP A 430 -3.69 -4.91 14.82
N GLU A 431 -2.90 -5.88 15.33
CA GLU A 431 -1.47 -5.79 15.54
C GLU A 431 -0.75 -6.86 14.72
N THR A 432 -0.37 -6.53 13.49
CA THR A 432 0.54 -7.36 12.68
C THR A 432 2.00 -7.22 13.09
N ASN A 433 2.33 -6.27 13.98
CA ASN A 433 3.68 -5.96 14.43
C ASN A 433 4.71 -5.93 13.28
N PRO A 434 4.44 -5.19 12.18
CA PRO A 434 5.37 -5.16 11.05
C PRO A 434 6.71 -4.60 11.53
N LEU A 435 7.80 -5.13 10.98
CA LEU A 435 9.13 -4.64 11.29
C LEU A 435 9.28 -3.16 10.86
N PRO A 436 9.99 -2.33 11.65
CA PRO A 436 10.18 -0.93 11.29
C PRO A 436 11.01 -0.82 10.01
N GLN A 437 10.71 0.18 9.17
CA GLN A 437 11.49 0.44 7.97
C GLN A 437 12.81 1.11 8.36
N LEU A 438 13.91 0.35 8.34
CA LEU A 438 15.25 0.81 8.71
C LEU A 438 15.87 1.71 7.62
N TYR A 439 15.85 1.24 6.37
CA TYR A 439 16.35 2.01 5.24
C TYR A 439 15.26 2.22 4.21
N SER A 440 15.17 3.42 3.62
CA SER A 440 14.29 3.65 2.48
C SER A 440 14.79 2.93 1.22
N PHE A 441 13.85 2.52 0.37
CA PHE A 441 14.16 2.12 -1.01
C PHE A 441 14.80 3.28 -1.77
N ASP A 442 15.79 2.99 -2.61
CA ASP A 442 16.40 3.97 -3.52
C ASP A 442 15.38 4.33 -4.63
N LYS A 443 14.68 5.45 -4.43
CA LYS A 443 13.64 5.93 -5.35
C LYS A 443 14.19 6.48 -6.68
N GLU A 444 15.49 6.80 -6.74
CA GLU A 444 16.12 7.25 -7.98
C GLU A 444 16.45 6.04 -8.87
N ARG A 445 16.86 4.93 -8.25
CA ARG A 445 17.16 3.66 -8.93
C ARG A 445 15.91 2.86 -9.27
N TYR A 446 14.94 2.84 -8.37
CA TYR A 446 13.67 2.13 -8.54
C TYR A 446 12.56 3.15 -8.74
N SER A 447 11.99 3.18 -9.94
CA SER A 447 10.90 4.10 -10.29
C SER A 447 9.55 3.42 -10.06
N PRO A 448 8.84 3.66 -8.95
CA PRO A 448 7.46 3.25 -8.86
C PRO A 448 6.60 4.16 -9.75
N LEU A 449 6.31 3.72 -10.99
CA LEU A 449 5.16 4.28 -11.70
C LEU A 449 3.87 3.84 -10.99
N GLY A 450 2.94 4.78 -10.76
CA GLY A 450 1.61 4.49 -10.23
C GLY A 450 1.40 4.77 -8.73
N GLY A 451 2.14 5.72 -8.13
CA GLY A 451 1.83 6.21 -6.78
C GLY A 451 2.14 5.25 -5.61
N MET A 452 2.80 4.12 -5.87
CA MET A 452 3.25 3.22 -4.81
C MET A 452 4.48 3.80 -4.10
N SER A 453 4.38 4.07 -2.80
CA SER A 453 5.52 4.49 -1.96
C SER A 453 6.53 3.35 -1.73
N ASP A 454 6.10 2.12 -1.94
CA ASP A 454 6.84 0.88 -1.75
C ASP A 454 6.82 0.09 -3.06
N PRO A 455 7.97 -0.09 -3.74
CA PRO A 455 8.04 -0.78 -5.03
C PRO A 455 7.47 -2.20 -5.00
N ALA A 456 7.37 -2.83 -3.82
CA ALA A 456 6.87 -4.19 -3.66
C ALA A 456 5.43 -4.29 -3.12
N ALA A 457 4.66 -3.19 -3.05
CA ALA A 457 3.28 -3.21 -2.59
C ALA A 457 2.39 -4.08 -3.50
N SER A 458 1.84 -5.17 -2.96
CA SER A 458 0.86 -6.02 -3.63
C SER A 458 -0.08 -6.60 -2.57
N ASN A 459 -1.39 -6.57 -2.85
CA ASN A 459 -2.40 -7.17 -1.97
C ASN A 459 -2.32 -8.71 -1.94
N LEU A 460 -1.45 -9.32 -2.76
CA LEU A 460 -1.15 -10.75 -2.70
C LEU A 460 -0.52 -11.17 -1.37
N TYR A 461 0.24 -10.26 -0.74
CA TYR A 461 1.03 -10.52 0.46
C TYR A 461 0.56 -9.65 1.63
N GLU A 462 -0.74 -9.42 1.71
CA GLU A 462 -1.33 -8.63 2.78
C GLU A 462 -1.17 -9.34 4.13
N ASP A 463 -0.49 -8.67 5.07
CA ASP A 463 -0.27 -9.18 6.42
C ASP A 463 -1.60 -9.35 7.17
N GLY A 464 -1.62 -10.30 8.10
CA GLY A 464 -2.78 -10.56 8.95
C GLY A 464 -3.90 -11.34 8.26
N THR A 465 -3.66 -11.95 7.09
CA THR A 465 -4.64 -12.76 6.38
C THR A 465 -4.05 -14.08 5.87
N VAL A 466 -4.90 -15.12 5.75
CA VAL A 466 -4.55 -16.39 5.10
C VAL A 466 -5.55 -16.65 3.97
N ALA A 467 -5.13 -16.44 2.73
CA ALA A 467 -5.97 -16.65 1.57
C ALA A 467 -6.21 -18.14 1.30
N THR A 468 -7.12 -18.44 0.38
CA THR A 468 -7.42 -19.79 -0.12
C THR A 468 -7.19 -19.84 -1.62
N ILE A 469 -6.46 -20.86 -2.06
CA ILE A 469 -6.28 -21.21 -3.47
C ILE A 469 -6.99 -22.54 -3.72
N HIS A 470 -7.92 -22.54 -4.67
CA HIS A 470 -8.54 -23.75 -5.20
C HIS A 470 -8.09 -23.96 -6.65
N ILE A 471 -7.60 -25.16 -6.94
CA ILE A 471 -7.16 -25.61 -8.27
C ILE A 471 -8.12 -26.70 -8.75
N SER A 472 -8.68 -26.53 -9.94
CA SER A 472 -9.49 -27.55 -10.62
C SER A 472 -8.81 -27.99 -11.92
N ALA A 473 -8.57 -29.29 -12.07
CA ALA A 473 -7.84 -29.88 -13.20
C ALA A 473 -8.27 -31.34 -13.44
N SER A 474 -7.85 -31.93 -14.57
CA SER A 474 -8.06 -33.36 -14.83
C SER A 474 -7.46 -34.22 -13.69
N PRO A 475 -8.26 -35.07 -13.01
CA PRO A 475 -7.76 -35.95 -11.96
C PRO A 475 -6.60 -36.85 -12.41
N GLU A 476 -6.64 -37.32 -13.66
CA GLU A 476 -5.60 -38.16 -14.27
C GLU A 476 -4.28 -37.39 -14.43
N GLN A 477 -4.35 -36.13 -14.88
CA GLN A 477 -3.18 -35.27 -15.03
C GLN A 477 -2.56 -34.89 -13.68
N VAL A 478 -3.39 -34.61 -12.67
CA VAL A 478 -2.92 -34.35 -11.30
C VAL A 478 -2.22 -35.58 -10.72
N LEU A 479 -2.82 -36.76 -10.88
CA LEU A 479 -2.22 -38.02 -10.45
C LEU A 479 -0.88 -38.27 -11.14
N ALA A 480 -0.80 -38.10 -12.46
CA ALA A 480 0.43 -38.27 -13.22
C ALA A 480 1.52 -37.28 -12.77
N MET A 481 1.16 -36.02 -12.53
CA MET A 481 2.07 -34.99 -12.00
C MET A 481 2.62 -35.37 -10.63
N HIS A 482 1.78 -35.86 -9.71
CA HIS A 482 2.22 -36.27 -8.37
C HIS A 482 3.06 -37.55 -8.38
N GLN A 483 2.72 -38.55 -9.21
CA GLN A 483 3.50 -39.78 -9.35
C GLN A 483 4.89 -39.52 -9.94
N LYS A 484 4.99 -38.59 -10.89
CA LYS A 484 6.24 -38.21 -11.57
C LYS A 484 6.77 -36.87 -11.05
N LYS A 485 6.58 -36.57 -9.77
CA LYS A 485 6.95 -35.30 -9.14
C LYS A 485 8.42 -34.86 -9.35
N MET A 486 9.32 -35.80 -9.64
CA MET A 486 10.74 -35.50 -9.93
C MET A 486 10.97 -34.95 -11.35
N ASP A 487 10.05 -35.18 -12.29
CA ASP A 487 10.16 -34.66 -13.65
C ASP A 487 9.81 -33.16 -13.69
N LYS A 488 10.78 -32.31 -14.10
CA LYS A 488 10.62 -30.85 -14.18
C LYS A 488 9.75 -30.39 -15.37
N LYS A 489 9.49 -31.27 -16.34
CA LYS A 489 8.78 -30.96 -17.59
C LYS A 489 7.27 -31.11 -17.49
N ILE A 490 6.77 -31.85 -16.50
CA ILE A 490 5.33 -32.08 -16.35
C ILE A 490 4.65 -30.81 -15.84
N SER A 491 3.74 -30.29 -16.66
CA SER A 491 2.83 -29.19 -16.34
C SER A 491 1.47 -29.52 -16.92
N LEU A 492 0.41 -29.13 -16.22
CA LEU A 492 -0.96 -29.27 -16.68
C LEU A 492 -1.65 -27.90 -16.78
N LEU A 493 -2.79 -27.86 -17.47
CA LEU A 493 -3.69 -26.71 -17.46
C LEU A 493 -4.73 -26.91 -16.36
N ALA A 494 -4.99 -25.85 -15.60
CA ALA A 494 -5.95 -25.86 -14.52
C ALA A 494 -6.76 -24.55 -14.48
N ASP A 495 -7.87 -24.58 -13.77
CA ASP A 495 -8.56 -23.40 -13.31
C ASP A 495 -8.11 -23.09 -11.88
N LEU A 496 -7.90 -21.81 -11.60
CA LEU A 496 -7.48 -21.26 -10.31
C LEU A 496 -8.57 -20.33 -9.80
N THR A 497 -9.05 -20.55 -8.57
CA THR A 497 -9.81 -19.56 -7.81
C THR A 497 -9.00 -19.14 -6.60
N TYR A 498 -8.71 -17.84 -6.50
CA TYR A 498 -8.02 -17.22 -5.37
C TYR A 498 -9.03 -16.42 -4.55
N ILE A 499 -9.16 -16.78 -3.27
CA ILE A 499 -10.07 -16.17 -2.31
C ILE A 499 -9.24 -15.51 -1.22
N ASN A 500 -9.20 -14.18 -1.21
CA ASN A 500 -8.69 -13.39 -0.08
C ASN A 500 -9.86 -12.85 0.73
N TYR A 501 -9.62 -12.22 1.88
CA TYR A 501 -10.68 -11.75 2.78
C TYR A 501 -11.72 -10.82 2.12
N ASN A 502 -11.35 -10.06 1.09
CA ASN A 502 -12.24 -9.08 0.43
C ASN A 502 -12.39 -9.29 -1.09
N SER A 503 -11.82 -10.36 -1.65
CA SER A 503 -11.85 -10.58 -3.10
C SER A 503 -11.88 -12.05 -3.45
N ILE A 504 -12.63 -12.38 -4.50
CA ILE A 504 -12.59 -13.69 -5.18
C ILE A 504 -12.17 -13.42 -6.62
N GLN A 505 -11.07 -14.04 -7.06
CA GLN A 505 -10.54 -13.89 -8.41
C GLN A 505 -10.37 -15.26 -9.07
N GLU A 506 -10.89 -15.39 -10.29
CA GLU A 506 -10.86 -16.65 -11.05
C GLU A 506 -10.00 -16.53 -12.31
N PHE A 507 -9.18 -17.54 -12.56
CA PHE A 507 -8.30 -17.63 -13.71
C PHE A 507 -8.43 -19.00 -14.36
N LYS A 508 -8.74 -19.01 -15.66
CA LYS A 508 -8.89 -20.23 -16.47
C LYS A 508 -7.60 -20.57 -17.19
N ASN A 509 -7.37 -21.85 -17.43
CA ASN A 509 -6.23 -22.36 -18.20
C ASN A 509 -4.87 -21.85 -17.70
N VAL A 510 -4.68 -21.77 -16.38
CA VAL A 510 -3.36 -21.49 -15.79
C VAL A 510 -2.45 -22.70 -15.96
N SER A 511 -1.15 -22.47 -16.16
CA SER A 511 -0.17 -23.56 -16.10
C SER A 511 0.12 -23.87 -14.63
N PHE A 512 -0.08 -25.13 -14.24
CA PHE A 512 0.15 -25.62 -12.89
C PHE A 512 1.12 -26.79 -12.92
N LYS A 513 2.12 -26.77 -12.02
CA LYS A 513 3.13 -27.84 -11.91
C LYS A 513 3.76 -27.93 -10.53
N VAL A 514 4.36 -29.08 -10.23
CA VAL A 514 5.29 -29.24 -9.11
C VAL A 514 6.56 -28.41 -9.35
N SER A 515 7.01 -27.68 -8.32
CA SER A 515 8.16 -26.77 -8.37
C SER A 515 9.34 -27.29 -7.53
N GLY A 516 10.38 -26.48 -7.34
CA GLY A 516 11.57 -26.85 -6.56
C GLY A 516 12.49 -27.88 -7.22
N HIS A 517 13.51 -28.34 -6.48
CA HIS A 517 14.45 -29.38 -6.89
C HIS A 517 14.52 -30.51 -5.85
N SER A 518 15.31 -30.35 -4.78
CA SER A 518 15.39 -31.30 -3.66
C SER A 518 14.07 -31.38 -2.89
N SER A 519 13.34 -30.27 -2.77
CA SER A 519 12.04 -30.19 -2.08
C SER A 519 10.95 -31.10 -2.66
N ARG A 520 11.13 -31.62 -3.89
CA ARG A 520 10.23 -32.60 -4.52
C ARG A 520 10.24 -33.95 -3.85
N GLN A 521 11.28 -34.30 -3.08
CA GLN A 521 11.38 -35.58 -2.39
C GLN A 521 10.34 -35.74 -1.26
N TRP A 522 9.85 -34.62 -0.70
CA TRP A 522 8.86 -34.61 0.38
C TRP A 522 7.46 -35.01 -0.11
N SER A 523 6.63 -35.51 0.80
CA SER A 523 5.24 -35.88 0.55
C SER A 523 4.30 -34.67 0.39
N LYS A 524 4.72 -33.50 0.90
CA LYS A 524 4.12 -32.19 0.63
C LYS A 524 5.02 -31.42 -0.32
N VAL A 525 4.76 -31.56 -1.62
CA VAL A 525 5.56 -30.93 -2.67
C VAL A 525 5.18 -29.46 -2.86
N PRO A 526 6.12 -28.58 -3.26
CA PRO A 526 5.81 -27.22 -3.63
C PRO A 526 5.25 -27.14 -5.05
N TYR A 527 4.52 -26.07 -5.36
CA TYR A 527 3.90 -25.85 -6.67
C TYR A 527 4.30 -24.52 -7.29
N LYS A 528 4.06 -24.39 -8.59
CA LYS A 528 4.15 -23.14 -9.33
C LYS A 528 2.92 -22.98 -10.20
N VAL A 529 2.31 -21.79 -10.12
CA VAL A 529 1.20 -21.39 -10.97
C VAL A 529 1.67 -20.28 -11.91
N LYS A 530 1.32 -20.38 -13.19
CA LYS A 530 1.54 -19.33 -14.19
C LYS A 530 0.22 -18.92 -14.83
N ILE A 531 -0.21 -17.69 -14.56
CA ILE A 531 -1.41 -17.06 -15.11
C ILE A 531 -1.10 -16.55 -16.53
N PRO A 532 -1.95 -16.85 -17.54
CA PRO A 532 -1.70 -16.43 -18.91
C PRO A 532 -1.91 -14.92 -19.09
N ARG A 533 -0.81 -14.16 -19.18
CA ARG A 533 -0.81 -12.69 -19.27
C ARG A 533 -1.66 -12.09 -20.39
N LYS A 534 -1.84 -12.80 -21.51
CA LYS A 534 -2.70 -12.33 -22.62
C LYS A 534 -4.18 -12.36 -22.25
N ALA A 535 -4.62 -13.37 -21.51
CA ALA A 535 -6.01 -13.50 -21.09
C ALA A 535 -6.31 -12.66 -19.84
N TYR A 536 -5.31 -12.49 -18.97
CA TYR A 536 -5.43 -11.76 -17.71
C TYR A 536 -4.36 -10.66 -17.64
N PRO A 537 -4.59 -9.48 -18.26
CA PRO A 537 -3.60 -8.42 -18.39
C PRO A 537 -3.24 -7.72 -17.08
N ASP A 538 -4.00 -7.96 -16.01
CA ASP A 538 -3.77 -7.45 -14.64
C ASP A 538 -3.25 -8.52 -13.67
N GLY A 539 -3.26 -9.79 -14.09
CA GLY A 539 -2.81 -10.92 -13.28
C GLY A 539 -3.57 -11.06 -11.95
N LEU A 540 -2.99 -11.74 -10.98
CA LEU A 540 -3.43 -11.73 -9.59
C LEU A 540 -2.66 -10.63 -8.86
N TYR A 541 -3.30 -9.48 -8.61
CA TYR A 541 -2.64 -8.30 -8.01
C TYR A 541 -1.31 -7.94 -8.70
N ARG A 542 -1.31 -7.90 -10.03
CA ARG A 542 -0.13 -7.64 -10.87
C ARG A 542 0.96 -8.71 -10.73
N ARG A 543 0.62 -9.93 -10.36
CA ARG A 543 1.50 -11.09 -10.38
C ARG A 543 0.94 -12.16 -11.30
N TRP A 544 1.82 -12.72 -12.14
CA TRP A 544 1.46 -13.82 -13.07
C TRP A 544 2.11 -15.14 -12.70
N HIS A 545 3.07 -15.12 -11.78
CA HIS A 545 3.87 -16.25 -11.39
C HIS A 545 3.77 -16.36 -9.88
N LEU A 546 3.16 -17.44 -9.39
CA LEU A 546 3.05 -17.72 -7.97
C LEU A 546 3.88 -18.96 -7.67
N LYS A 547 4.80 -18.87 -6.72
CA LYS A 547 5.41 -20.05 -6.11
C LYS A 547 4.66 -20.36 -4.84
N LEU A 548 4.29 -21.62 -4.64
CA LEU A 548 3.70 -22.12 -3.41
C LEU A 548 4.75 -23.01 -2.75
N ARG A 549 5.42 -22.50 -1.72
CA ARG A 549 6.46 -23.24 -1.00
C ARG A 549 5.83 -24.05 0.13
N SER A 550 6.23 -25.31 0.23
CA SER A 550 5.68 -26.26 1.20
C SER A 550 6.26 -26.10 2.60
N GLU A 551 7.39 -25.40 2.72
CA GLU A 551 8.18 -25.22 3.95
C GLU A 551 8.43 -26.54 4.68
N SER A 552 8.60 -27.66 3.97
CA SER A 552 8.62 -28.99 4.59
C SER A 552 9.79 -29.21 5.56
N THR A 553 10.86 -28.43 5.40
CA THR A 553 12.08 -28.42 6.20
C THR A 553 12.01 -27.50 7.41
N ASP A 554 11.21 -26.42 7.37
CA ASP A 554 11.02 -25.51 8.49
C ASP A 554 9.86 -25.98 9.39
N PRO A 555 10.12 -26.44 10.63
CA PRO A 555 9.05 -26.85 11.55
C PRO A 555 8.17 -25.67 12.01
N THR A 556 8.62 -24.41 11.86
CA THR A 556 7.86 -23.22 12.27
C THR A 556 6.99 -22.66 11.16
N MET A 557 7.33 -22.84 9.89
CA MET A 557 6.72 -22.14 8.75
C MET A 557 6.84 -20.60 8.80
N VAL A 558 7.62 -20.05 9.75
CA VAL A 558 7.74 -18.60 10.00
C VAL A 558 9.03 -18.03 9.42
N ARG A 559 10.08 -18.85 9.30
CA ARG A 559 11.45 -18.35 9.06
C ARG A 559 11.63 -17.64 7.73
N GLU A 560 11.17 -18.23 6.62
CA GLU A 560 11.27 -17.58 5.30
C GLU A 560 10.42 -16.29 5.23
N LYS A 561 9.22 -16.28 5.84
CA LYS A 561 8.40 -15.07 5.92
C LYS A 561 9.11 -13.97 6.72
N LEU A 562 9.70 -14.31 7.86
CA LEU A 562 10.42 -13.38 8.71
C LEU A 562 11.67 -12.82 8.00
N TYR A 563 12.41 -13.68 7.30
CA TYR A 563 13.54 -13.27 6.47
C TYR A 563 13.13 -12.28 5.37
N ASN A 564 12.05 -12.55 4.65
CA ASN A 564 11.50 -11.63 3.65
C ASN A 564 11.10 -10.27 4.27
N ASP A 565 10.55 -10.27 5.50
CA ASP A 565 10.20 -9.05 6.22
C ASP A 565 11.44 -8.23 6.64
N VAL A 566 12.53 -8.90 7.04
CA VAL A 566 13.82 -8.25 7.35
C VAL A 566 14.43 -7.64 6.08
N LEU A 567 14.43 -8.37 4.96
CA LEU A 567 14.90 -7.84 3.67
C LEU A 567 14.11 -6.59 3.24
N LYS A 568 12.79 -6.62 3.39
CA LYS A 568 11.94 -5.45 3.10
C LYS A 568 12.33 -4.26 3.98
N SER A 569 12.52 -4.48 5.28
CA SER A 569 12.84 -3.44 6.26
C SER A 569 14.20 -2.77 6.00
N THR A 570 15.13 -3.49 5.38
CA THR A 570 16.45 -2.97 4.98
C THR A 570 16.44 -2.25 3.63
N GLY A 571 15.26 -2.02 3.03
CA GLY A 571 15.12 -1.27 1.78
C GLY A 571 15.64 -2.02 0.56
N ILE A 572 15.82 -3.34 0.66
CA ILE A 572 16.23 -4.21 -0.44
C ILE A 572 14.98 -4.62 -1.22
N VAL A 573 15.04 -4.54 -2.55
CA VAL A 573 13.96 -5.08 -3.40
C VAL A 573 14.05 -6.61 -3.45
N ALA A 574 13.32 -7.27 -2.55
CA ALA A 574 13.32 -8.71 -2.38
C ALA A 574 11.96 -9.36 -2.68
N ALA A 575 11.94 -10.70 -2.74
CA ALA A 575 10.70 -11.45 -2.80
C ALA A 575 9.85 -11.18 -1.55
N ARG A 576 8.53 -11.20 -1.71
CA ARG A 576 7.59 -11.16 -0.59
C ARG A 576 6.89 -12.50 -0.42
N GLY A 577 6.42 -12.74 0.79
CA GLY A 577 5.70 -13.96 1.17
C GLY A 577 4.33 -13.65 1.79
N GLY A 578 3.37 -14.54 1.58
CA GLY A 578 2.04 -14.53 2.21
C GLY A 578 1.54 -15.95 2.40
N TYR A 579 0.57 -16.18 3.27
CA TYR A 579 0.09 -17.54 3.56
C TYR A 579 -1.16 -17.88 2.76
N VAL A 580 -1.20 -19.10 2.23
CA VAL A 580 -2.37 -19.61 1.49
C VAL A 580 -2.69 -21.05 1.88
N ARG A 581 -3.98 -21.38 1.96
CA ARG A 581 -4.46 -22.77 2.02
C ARG A 581 -4.71 -23.27 0.60
N LEU A 582 -4.16 -24.42 0.26
CA LEU A 582 -4.26 -24.99 -1.09
C LEU A 582 -5.20 -26.18 -1.13
N TYR A 583 -6.08 -26.20 -2.12
CA TYR A 583 -6.95 -27.31 -2.50
C TYR A 583 -6.73 -27.66 -3.97
N ILE A 584 -6.67 -28.95 -4.30
CA ILE A 584 -6.62 -29.44 -5.67
C ILE A 584 -7.74 -30.46 -5.86
N ASN A 585 -8.65 -30.21 -6.80
CA ASN A 585 -9.85 -31.02 -7.05
C ASN A 585 -10.60 -31.33 -5.75
N ASP A 586 -10.89 -30.26 -4.99
CA ASP A 586 -11.59 -30.26 -3.70
C ASP A 586 -10.86 -30.98 -2.55
N LYS A 587 -9.68 -31.57 -2.82
CA LYS A 587 -8.87 -32.22 -1.81
C LYS A 587 -7.95 -31.20 -1.14
N PRO A 588 -7.97 -31.10 0.19
CA PRO A 588 -7.05 -30.24 0.93
C PRO A 588 -5.61 -30.74 0.77
N ILE A 589 -4.69 -29.83 0.44
CA ILE A 589 -3.26 -30.12 0.29
C ILE A 589 -2.45 -29.62 1.49
N GLY A 590 -2.80 -28.45 2.03
CA GLY A 590 -2.15 -27.86 3.21
C GLY A 590 -1.97 -26.35 3.11
N LEU A 591 -1.28 -25.80 4.11
CA LEU A 591 -0.83 -24.42 4.20
C LEU A 591 0.48 -24.24 3.44
N PHE A 592 0.59 -23.20 2.60
CA PHE A 592 1.79 -22.88 1.84
C PHE A 592 2.19 -21.43 2.10
N LEU A 593 3.49 -21.16 2.02
CA LEU A 593 3.97 -19.79 1.85
C LEU A 593 3.96 -19.49 0.34
N THR A 594 3.08 -18.60 -0.10
CA THR A 594 3.17 -18.07 -1.46
C THR A 594 4.22 -17.00 -1.52
N VAL A 595 5.17 -17.12 -2.45
CA VAL A 595 6.25 -16.15 -2.64
C VAL A 595 6.38 -15.68 -4.07
N ASP A 596 6.94 -14.50 -4.24
CA ASP A 596 7.35 -13.97 -5.54
C ASP A 596 8.36 -14.90 -6.25
N ASP A 597 8.47 -14.77 -7.57
CA ASP A 597 9.51 -15.44 -8.36
C ASP A 597 10.56 -14.43 -8.83
N PRO A 598 11.65 -14.20 -8.08
CA PRO A 598 12.68 -13.22 -8.45
C PRO A 598 13.29 -13.43 -9.84
N ALA A 599 13.33 -14.70 -10.30
CA ALA A 599 13.81 -15.06 -11.62
C ALA A 599 12.82 -14.70 -12.76
N SER A 600 11.66 -14.13 -12.44
CA SER A 600 10.66 -13.73 -13.41
C SER A 600 10.83 -12.27 -13.81
N SER A 601 10.85 -12.01 -15.12
CA SER A 601 10.76 -10.63 -15.63
C SER A 601 9.50 -9.90 -15.17
N THR A 602 8.43 -10.62 -14.80
CA THR A 602 7.24 -9.97 -14.23
C THR A 602 7.50 -9.45 -12.81
N PHE A 603 8.21 -10.20 -11.97
CA PHE A 603 8.61 -9.71 -10.66
C PHE A 603 9.45 -8.44 -10.80
N ILE A 604 10.52 -8.49 -11.61
CA ILE A 604 11.39 -7.32 -11.80
C ILE A 604 10.59 -6.11 -12.32
N ARG A 605 9.69 -6.31 -13.30
CA ARG A 605 8.89 -5.21 -13.85
C ARG A 605 8.02 -4.55 -12.80
N GLU A 606 7.27 -5.36 -12.08
CA GLU A 606 6.24 -4.88 -11.17
C GLU A 606 6.86 -4.35 -9.88
N THR A 607 7.93 -5.01 -9.40
CA THR A 607 8.58 -4.70 -8.14
C THR A 607 9.66 -3.62 -8.25
N MET A 608 10.45 -3.55 -9.34
CA MET A 608 11.52 -2.53 -9.46
C MET A 608 11.10 -1.30 -10.29
N TYR A 609 10.19 -1.48 -11.24
CA TYR A 609 9.82 -0.45 -12.21
C TYR A 609 8.34 -0.03 -12.13
N GLY A 610 7.61 -0.42 -11.07
CA GLY A 610 6.21 -0.07 -10.88
C GLY A 610 5.30 -0.49 -12.04
N GLY A 611 5.67 -1.54 -12.79
CA GLY A 611 4.95 -2.00 -13.97
C GLY A 611 5.25 -1.24 -15.26
N ASP A 612 6.21 -0.31 -15.25
CA ASP A 612 6.58 0.43 -16.44
C ASP A 612 7.01 -0.53 -17.56
N ARG A 613 6.28 -0.48 -18.67
CA ARG A 613 6.56 -1.30 -19.84
C ARG A 613 7.64 -0.68 -20.73
N LYS A 614 7.95 0.61 -20.56
CA LYS A 614 9.03 1.31 -21.25
C LYS A 614 10.40 0.94 -20.67
N GLN A 615 10.47 0.57 -19.40
CA GLN A 615 11.72 0.08 -18.81
C GLN A 615 12.13 -1.27 -19.40
N HIS A 616 13.37 -1.33 -19.86
CA HIS A 616 13.99 -2.55 -20.35
C HIS A 616 14.56 -3.34 -19.17
N ILE A 617 14.08 -4.57 -19.01
CA ILE A 617 14.65 -5.52 -18.07
C ILE A 617 15.83 -6.19 -18.77
N GLY A 618 17.02 -6.08 -18.17
CA GLY A 618 18.27 -6.70 -18.61
C GLY A 618 18.27 -8.23 -18.49
N ALA A 619 19.47 -8.81 -18.50
CA ALA A 619 19.67 -10.24 -18.25
C ALA A 619 19.23 -10.65 -16.86
N ILE A 620 18.77 -11.89 -16.74
CA ILE A 620 18.51 -12.55 -15.45
C ILE A 620 19.30 -13.85 -15.46
N ILE A 621 20.27 -13.97 -14.56
CA ILE A 621 21.12 -15.14 -14.41
C ILE A 621 20.84 -15.71 -13.02
N LYS A 622 20.50 -16.99 -12.95
CA LYS A 622 20.38 -17.73 -11.70
C LYS A 622 21.72 -18.39 -11.42
N ALA A 623 22.30 -18.08 -10.26
CA ALA A 623 23.46 -18.77 -9.73
C ALA A 623 22.99 -20.01 -8.93
N ASP A 624 23.57 -21.17 -9.19
CA ASP A 624 23.33 -22.42 -8.48
C ASP A 624 24.63 -22.93 -7.83
N ALA A 625 24.49 -23.59 -6.68
CA ALA A 625 25.53 -24.44 -6.13
C ALA A 625 25.38 -25.81 -6.81
N ALA A 626 26.26 -26.15 -7.77
CA ALA A 626 26.15 -27.43 -8.45
C ALA A 626 26.54 -28.58 -7.52
N GLU A 627 26.04 -29.80 -7.80
CA GLU A 627 26.45 -31.02 -7.11
C GLU A 627 27.90 -31.37 -7.52
N GLY A 628 28.88 -31.16 -6.63
CA GLY A 628 30.29 -31.50 -6.89
C GLY A 628 31.28 -30.39 -6.54
N SER A 629 32.34 -30.22 -7.35
CA SER A 629 33.43 -29.25 -7.13
C SER A 629 33.23 -27.89 -7.80
N THR A 630 32.15 -27.69 -8.56
CA THR A 630 31.86 -26.44 -9.27
C THR A 630 30.69 -25.71 -8.59
N THR A 631 30.87 -24.42 -8.29
CA THR A 631 29.84 -23.60 -7.64
C THR A 631 29.87 -22.20 -8.22
N ALA A 632 28.71 -21.56 -8.33
CA ALA A 632 28.60 -20.18 -8.79
C ALA A 632 29.18 -19.22 -7.74
N ASN A 633 30.48 -18.90 -7.87
CA ASN A 633 31.25 -18.13 -6.90
C ASN A 633 31.79 -16.79 -7.43
N LEU A 634 31.37 -16.40 -8.64
CA LEU A 634 31.80 -15.20 -9.37
C LEU A 634 33.31 -15.15 -9.67
N ASN A 635 33.99 -16.30 -9.73
CA ASN A 635 35.35 -16.37 -10.26
C ASN A 635 35.36 -15.99 -11.76
N TYR A 636 36.41 -15.31 -12.19
CA TYR A 636 36.64 -15.07 -13.61
C TYR A 636 37.42 -16.23 -14.23
N LEU A 637 36.74 -16.97 -15.12
CA LEU A 637 37.26 -18.20 -15.73
C LEU A 637 37.98 -17.93 -17.07
N GLY A 638 37.74 -16.78 -17.69
CA GLY A 638 38.30 -16.39 -18.99
C GLY A 638 37.27 -15.65 -19.83
N GLU A 639 37.63 -15.29 -21.07
CA GLU A 639 36.71 -14.66 -22.02
C GLU A 639 35.80 -15.64 -22.76
N ASP A 640 36.03 -16.96 -22.61
CA ASP A 640 35.25 -17.99 -23.27
C ASP A 640 33.92 -18.23 -22.52
N PRO A 641 32.75 -17.94 -23.15
CA PRO A 641 31.45 -18.17 -22.53
C PRO A 641 31.17 -19.61 -22.14
N ASP A 642 31.78 -20.59 -22.81
CA ASP A 642 31.56 -22.01 -22.54
C ASP A 642 32.15 -22.44 -21.18
N LEU A 643 33.05 -21.64 -20.60
CA LEU A 643 33.59 -21.85 -19.25
C LEU A 643 32.55 -21.58 -18.15
N TYR A 644 31.49 -20.82 -18.45
CA TYR A 644 30.45 -20.44 -17.50
C TYR A 644 29.25 -21.39 -17.64
N GLU A 645 29.47 -22.64 -17.21
CA GLU A 645 28.54 -23.76 -17.38
C GLU A 645 27.11 -23.44 -16.93
N SER A 646 26.12 -23.89 -17.72
CA SER A 646 24.69 -23.64 -17.43
C SER A 646 24.18 -24.27 -16.12
N GLU A 647 24.90 -25.25 -15.57
CA GLU A 647 24.57 -25.89 -14.28
C GLU A 647 24.93 -25.00 -13.08
N THR A 648 25.85 -24.04 -13.26
CA THR A 648 26.21 -23.05 -12.24
C THR A 648 25.60 -21.69 -12.52
N TYR A 649 25.53 -21.25 -13.78
CA TYR A 649 24.92 -19.99 -14.20
C TYR A 649 23.82 -20.22 -15.25
N GLU A 650 22.58 -20.36 -14.79
CA GLU A 650 21.44 -20.58 -15.67
C GLU A 650 20.86 -19.24 -16.15
N VAL A 651 20.91 -18.98 -17.47
CA VAL A 651 20.27 -17.80 -18.08
C VAL A 651 18.75 -17.96 -18.07
N LYS A 652 18.08 -17.24 -17.16
CA LYS A 652 16.61 -17.19 -17.06
C LYS A 652 16.00 -16.20 -18.05
N LYS A 653 16.77 -15.19 -18.42
CA LYS A 653 16.42 -14.21 -19.44
C LYS A 653 17.68 -13.64 -20.07
N GLU A 654 17.66 -13.61 -21.39
CA GLU A 654 18.72 -13.00 -22.21
C GLU A 654 18.70 -11.47 -22.15
N SER A 655 19.87 -10.86 -22.40
CA SER A 655 20.00 -9.41 -22.55
C SER A 655 19.16 -8.87 -23.73
N PRO A 656 18.72 -7.60 -23.70
CA PRO A 656 17.97 -7.00 -24.79
C PRO A 656 18.75 -6.98 -26.11
N LYS A 657 18.04 -7.00 -27.24
CA LYS A 657 18.67 -6.95 -28.56
C LYS A 657 19.58 -5.70 -28.68
N GLY A 658 20.81 -5.90 -29.16
CA GLY A 658 21.81 -4.84 -29.29
C GLY A 658 22.74 -4.71 -28.07
N HIS A 659 22.50 -5.48 -27.01
CA HIS A 659 23.41 -5.62 -25.87
C HIS A 659 24.22 -6.92 -25.97
N PRO A 660 25.37 -7.03 -25.25
CA PRO A 660 26.07 -8.29 -25.08
C PRO A 660 25.14 -9.37 -24.52
N SER A 661 25.42 -10.65 -24.78
CA SER A 661 24.68 -11.74 -24.15
C SER A 661 24.85 -11.71 -22.63
N ALA A 662 23.89 -12.30 -21.91
CA ALA A 662 23.87 -12.41 -20.47
C ALA A 662 25.17 -13.01 -19.92
N ILE A 663 25.68 -14.07 -20.55
CA ILE A 663 26.96 -14.67 -20.16
C ILE A 663 28.13 -13.72 -20.41
N ASN A 664 28.13 -12.96 -21.51
CA ASN A 664 29.18 -11.95 -21.73
C ASN A 664 29.12 -10.80 -20.72
N ASP A 665 27.93 -10.41 -20.26
CA ASP A 665 27.79 -9.45 -19.16
C ASP A 665 28.30 -10.02 -17.84
N LEU A 666 28.07 -11.31 -17.55
CA LEU A 666 28.65 -12.01 -16.41
C LEU A 666 30.19 -12.09 -16.50
N ILE A 667 30.75 -12.39 -17.67
CA ILE A 667 32.20 -12.40 -17.90
C ILE A 667 32.79 -11.03 -17.57
N LYS A 668 32.18 -9.95 -18.08
CA LYS A 668 32.62 -8.58 -17.78
C LYS A 668 32.58 -8.28 -16.28
N PHE A 669 31.51 -8.70 -15.61
CA PHE A 669 31.37 -8.47 -14.17
C PHE A 669 32.39 -9.26 -13.34
N THR A 670 32.59 -10.54 -13.64
CA THR A 670 33.60 -11.37 -12.97
C THR A 670 35.02 -10.89 -13.26
N ARG A 671 35.32 -10.40 -14.48
CA ARG A 671 36.59 -9.77 -14.82
C ARG A 671 36.83 -8.52 -13.98
N PHE A 672 35.83 -7.65 -13.88
CA PHE A 672 35.89 -6.46 -13.01
C PHE A 672 36.21 -6.85 -11.57
N ILE A 673 35.53 -7.85 -11.00
CA ILE A 673 35.82 -8.34 -9.64
C ILE A 673 37.28 -8.78 -9.54
N ARG A 674 37.78 -9.59 -10.48
CA ARG A 674 39.17 -10.08 -10.48
C ARG A 674 40.18 -8.92 -10.51
N GLU A 675 39.97 -7.94 -11.38
CA GLU A 675 40.87 -6.81 -11.63
C GLU A 675 40.79 -5.71 -10.56
N TYR A 676 39.69 -5.62 -9.82
CA TYR A 676 39.52 -4.61 -8.78
C TYR A 676 40.63 -4.69 -7.72
N ASN A 677 41.27 -3.56 -7.45
CA ASN A 677 42.39 -3.41 -6.52
C ASN A 677 42.11 -2.27 -5.53
N ALA A 678 41.70 -2.63 -4.31
CA ALA A 678 41.37 -1.67 -3.25
C ALA A 678 42.55 -0.74 -2.90
N SER A 679 43.77 -1.26 -2.88
CA SER A 679 44.98 -0.49 -2.52
C SER A 679 45.35 0.59 -3.53
N ALA A 680 44.78 0.56 -4.73
CA ALA A 680 45.01 1.57 -5.76
C ALA A 680 43.99 2.72 -5.72
N ILE A 681 43.01 2.68 -4.82
CA ILE A 681 41.93 3.67 -4.74
C ILE A 681 42.30 4.73 -3.69
N PRO A 682 42.42 6.01 -4.08
CA PRO A 682 42.96 7.06 -3.20
C PRO A 682 41.97 7.61 -2.17
N ASP A 683 40.66 7.41 -2.35
CA ASP A 683 39.63 7.85 -1.41
C ASP A 683 38.35 6.98 -1.46
N ASP A 684 37.64 7.01 -0.34
CA ASP A 684 36.46 6.19 -0.05
C ASP A 684 35.25 6.46 -0.95
N ALA A 685 35.02 7.72 -1.30
CA ALA A 685 33.92 8.12 -2.18
C ALA A 685 34.11 7.57 -3.60
N ARG A 686 35.36 7.45 -4.04
CA ARG A 686 35.72 6.86 -5.33
C ARG A 686 35.51 5.35 -5.36
N ALA A 687 35.73 4.65 -4.25
CA ALA A 687 35.48 3.20 -4.17
C ALA A 687 34.00 2.88 -4.44
N VAL A 688 33.08 3.57 -3.75
CA VAL A 688 31.62 3.40 -3.98
C VAL A 688 31.27 3.69 -5.43
N LYS A 689 31.77 4.80 -5.99
CA LYS A 689 31.46 5.17 -7.37
C LYS A 689 31.92 4.11 -8.38
N ILE A 690 33.12 3.55 -8.22
CA ILE A 690 33.63 2.48 -9.08
C ILE A 690 32.71 1.25 -9.01
N TRP A 691 32.30 0.85 -7.81
CA TRP A 691 31.39 -0.28 -7.67
C TRP A 691 30.00 0.01 -8.25
N GLU A 692 29.44 1.20 -8.03
CA GLU A 692 28.11 1.59 -8.54
C GLU A 692 28.03 1.65 -10.08
N GLU A 693 29.17 1.69 -10.78
CA GLU A 693 29.20 1.52 -12.25
C GLU A 693 28.94 0.06 -12.69
N HIS A 694 29.05 -0.91 -11.78
CA HIS A 694 28.98 -2.35 -12.07
C HIS A 694 27.97 -3.14 -11.22
N LEU A 695 27.72 -2.70 -9.98
CA LEU A 695 26.89 -3.39 -8.99
C LEU A 695 26.22 -2.35 -8.08
N ASP A 696 24.96 -2.59 -7.73
CA ASP A 696 24.32 -1.92 -6.59
C ASP A 696 24.98 -2.33 -5.27
N ILE A 697 26.12 -1.69 -4.97
CA ILE A 697 26.95 -2.07 -3.84
C ILE A 697 26.25 -1.77 -2.52
N THR A 698 25.41 -0.76 -2.49
CA THR A 698 24.61 -0.41 -1.32
C THR A 698 23.60 -1.51 -0.98
N SER A 699 22.78 -1.95 -1.95
CA SER A 699 21.84 -3.06 -1.73
C SER A 699 22.56 -4.38 -1.44
N TYR A 700 23.71 -4.62 -2.09
CA TYR A 700 24.52 -5.81 -1.85
C TYR A 700 25.09 -5.86 -0.43
N ILE A 701 25.66 -4.76 0.09
CA ILE A 701 26.17 -4.70 1.47
C ILE A 701 25.05 -4.92 2.48
N ARG A 702 23.87 -4.32 2.26
CA ARG A 702 22.69 -4.58 3.10
C ARG A 702 22.28 -6.05 3.07
N GLN A 703 22.25 -6.66 1.89
CA GLN A 703 21.95 -8.09 1.72
C GLN A 703 22.96 -8.95 2.48
N LEU A 704 24.27 -8.65 2.38
CA LEU A 704 25.31 -9.36 3.13
C LEU A 704 25.15 -9.20 4.64
N ALA A 705 24.77 -8.00 5.11
CA ALA A 705 24.57 -7.74 6.52
C ALA A 705 23.37 -8.54 7.07
N VAL A 706 22.27 -8.59 6.31
CA VAL A 706 21.13 -9.46 6.61
C VAL A 706 21.55 -10.93 6.59
N GLU A 707 22.33 -11.35 5.58
CA GLU A 707 22.83 -12.71 5.48
C GLU A 707 23.64 -13.11 6.72
N TYR A 708 24.46 -12.21 7.25
CA TYR A 708 25.19 -12.45 8.48
C TYR A 708 24.30 -12.56 9.73
N VAL A 709 23.30 -11.68 9.87
CA VAL A 709 22.43 -11.66 11.06
C VAL A 709 21.29 -12.67 11.01
N VAL A 710 20.98 -13.27 9.85
CA VAL A 710 19.88 -14.25 9.67
C VAL A 710 20.39 -15.62 9.23
N LEU A 711 21.52 -15.71 8.53
CA LEU A 711 22.09 -16.93 7.93
C LEU A 711 21.19 -17.67 6.92
N PRO A 712 20.75 -17.02 5.83
CA PRO A 712 19.98 -17.66 4.77
C PRO A 712 20.82 -18.62 3.90
N VAL A 713 20.31 -19.84 3.73
CA VAL A 713 20.62 -20.75 2.62
C VAL A 713 19.30 -21.13 1.95
N ASP A 714 19.20 -21.00 0.62
CA ASP A 714 17.97 -21.27 -0.18
C ASP A 714 16.66 -20.61 0.37
N PHE A 715 16.78 -19.51 1.13
CA PHE A 715 15.72 -18.72 1.78
C PHE A 715 14.94 -19.41 2.93
N ASP A 716 14.79 -20.74 2.94
CA ASP A 716 14.08 -21.52 3.97
C ASP A 716 15.00 -22.09 5.07
N TYR A 717 16.32 -22.12 4.84
CA TYR A 717 17.33 -22.37 5.87
C TYR A 717 17.83 -21.04 6.43
N THR A 718 17.10 -20.50 7.40
CA THR A 718 17.40 -19.22 8.05
C THR A 718 17.26 -19.33 9.56
N PHE A 719 17.82 -18.39 10.30
CA PHE A 719 17.78 -18.35 11.77
C PHE A 719 18.23 -19.69 12.40
N GLY A 720 19.33 -20.24 11.88
CA GLY A 720 19.93 -21.50 12.32
C GLY A 720 19.27 -22.77 11.78
N ASN A 721 18.11 -22.70 11.12
CA ASN A 721 17.44 -23.88 10.54
C ASN A 721 18.19 -24.41 9.31
N GLY A 722 18.28 -25.73 9.17
CA GLY A 722 18.84 -26.39 7.98
C GLY A 722 20.35 -26.25 7.79
N VAL A 723 21.05 -25.76 8.81
CA VAL A 723 22.51 -25.71 8.81
C VAL A 723 23.03 -27.09 9.20
N GLU A 724 23.68 -27.81 8.27
CA GLU A 724 24.23 -29.16 8.48
C GLU A 724 25.47 -29.20 9.41
N ALA A 725 25.66 -28.15 10.21
CA ALA A 725 26.77 -27.96 11.14
C ALA A 725 26.24 -27.50 12.50
N ASP A 726 27.09 -27.57 13.53
CA ASP A 726 26.78 -27.05 14.87
C ASP A 726 26.37 -25.57 14.78
N GLN A 727 25.09 -25.29 15.07
CA GLN A 727 24.49 -23.96 15.03
C GLN A 727 25.27 -22.92 15.87
N THR A 728 25.94 -23.35 16.93
CA THR A 728 26.68 -22.44 17.82
C THR A 728 27.84 -21.73 17.12
N ARG A 729 28.41 -22.31 16.07
CA ARG A 729 29.51 -21.71 15.31
C ARG A 729 29.10 -20.44 14.57
N PHE A 730 27.82 -20.29 14.25
CA PHE A 730 27.30 -19.12 13.53
C PHE A 730 26.76 -18.02 14.45
N LEU A 731 26.75 -18.30 15.75
CA LEU A 731 26.35 -17.36 16.79
C LEU A 731 27.53 -16.48 17.25
N THR A 732 28.67 -16.51 16.55
CA THR A 732 29.73 -15.52 16.77
C THR A 732 29.20 -14.11 16.51
N GLY A 733 29.74 -13.17 17.29
CA GLY A 733 29.59 -11.74 17.07
C GLY A 733 30.43 -11.25 15.90
N LYS A 734 31.48 -11.98 15.50
CA LYS A 734 32.44 -11.53 14.49
C LYS A 734 32.09 -12.06 13.10
N PRO A 735 31.68 -11.21 12.13
CA PRO A 735 31.26 -11.62 10.79
C PRO A 735 32.34 -12.36 10.02
N LEU A 736 33.61 -12.03 10.27
CA LEU A 736 34.75 -12.68 9.61
C LEU A 736 35.01 -14.10 10.13
N GLU A 737 34.70 -14.38 11.40
CA GLU A 737 34.89 -15.71 12.01
C GLU A 737 33.83 -16.72 11.55
N MET A 738 32.69 -16.26 11.02
CA MET A 738 31.66 -17.13 10.43
C MET A 738 32.19 -17.97 9.26
N SER A 739 33.28 -17.52 8.63
CA SER A 739 33.98 -18.20 7.53
C SER A 739 35.18 -19.03 7.97
N GLU A 740 35.56 -19.01 9.25
CA GLU A 740 36.78 -19.68 9.72
C GLU A 740 36.66 -21.22 9.62
N GLY A 741 37.55 -21.80 8.82
CA GLY A 741 37.62 -23.24 8.56
C GLY A 741 36.67 -23.74 7.45
N GLN A 742 35.93 -22.85 6.78
CA GLN A 742 35.17 -23.15 5.57
C GLN A 742 35.77 -22.37 4.39
N PRO A 743 36.11 -23.00 3.26
CA PRO A 743 36.58 -22.26 2.08
C PRO A 743 35.39 -21.50 1.46
N ILE A 744 35.06 -20.32 1.99
CA ILE A 744 34.14 -19.40 1.34
C ILE A 744 34.90 -18.74 0.19
N ASN A 745 34.89 -19.39 -0.97
CA ASN A 745 35.52 -18.89 -2.18
C ASN A 745 34.68 -17.77 -2.85
N SER A 746 34.20 -16.77 -2.10
CA SER A 746 33.47 -15.64 -2.68
C SER A 746 34.44 -14.54 -3.10
N TYR A 747 34.76 -14.52 -4.40
CA TYR A 747 35.67 -13.52 -4.98
C TYR A 747 35.14 -12.09 -4.81
N LEU A 748 33.81 -11.92 -4.86
CA LEU A 748 33.17 -10.63 -4.63
C LEU A 748 33.37 -10.15 -3.20
N TRP A 749 33.13 -11.02 -2.21
CA TRP A 749 33.32 -10.69 -0.79
C TRP A 749 34.79 -10.36 -0.50
N ASP A 750 35.74 -11.10 -1.06
CA ASP A 750 37.17 -10.83 -0.90
C ASP A 750 37.56 -9.41 -1.30
N LYS A 751 36.97 -8.89 -2.39
CA LYS A 751 37.23 -7.51 -2.82
C LYS A 751 36.59 -6.48 -1.91
N ILE A 752 35.38 -6.72 -1.45
CA ILE A 752 34.67 -5.81 -0.54
C ILE A 752 35.37 -5.73 0.81
N ARG A 753 35.71 -6.87 1.42
CA ARG A 753 36.43 -6.90 2.71
C ARG A 753 37.84 -6.31 2.62
N SER A 754 38.46 -6.33 1.44
CA SER A 754 39.77 -5.68 1.22
C SER A 754 39.68 -4.16 1.07
N THR A 755 38.47 -3.60 0.97
CA THR A 755 38.22 -2.16 0.85
C THR A 755 37.77 -1.60 2.22
N PRO A 756 38.64 -0.91 2.98
CA PRO A 756 38.35 -0.53 4.37
C PRO A 756 37.02 0.23 4.55
N TYR A 757 36.70 1.12 3.63
CA TYR A 757 35.45 1.88 3.67
C TYR A 757 34.19 1.04 3.48
N LEU A 758 34.17 0.17 2.47
CA LEU A 758 33.03 -0.72 2.23
C LEU A 758 32.85 -1.71 3.38
N LEU A 759 33.97 -2.19 3.94
CA LEU A 759 33.96 -3.00 5.15
C LEU A 759 33.38 -2.23 6.34
N GLY A 760 33.73 -0.95 6.51
CA GLY A 760 33.13 -0.07 7.51
C GLY A 760 31.61 0.07 7.35
N ILE A 761 31.12 0.34 6.13
CA ILE A 761 29.68 0.40 5.84
C ILE A 761 29.00 -0.92 6.19
N TYR A 762 29.62 -2.06 5.87
CA TYR A 762 29.09 -3.38 6.20
C TYR A 762 28.93 -3.58 7.72
N TYR A 763 29.94 -3.23 8.52
CA TYR A 763 29.87 -3.32 9.97
C TYR A 763 28.80 -2.41 10.57
N GLU A 764 28.74 -1.15 10.14
CA GLU A 764 27.69 -0.22 10.58
C GLU A 764 26.30 -0.73 10.19
N THR A 765 26.16 -1.29 8.98
CA THR A 765 24.89 -1.87 8.54
C THR A 765 24.47 -3.07 9.39
N ILE A 766 25.41 -3.95 9.77
CA ILE A 766 25.16 -5.05 10.72
C ILE A 766 24.67 -4.51 12.05
N LYS A 767 25.34 -3.49 12.58
CA LYS A 767 25.00 -2.87 13.85
C LYS A 767 23.59 -2.27 13.81
N ASP A 768 23.28 -1.49 12.78
CA ASP A 768 21.96 -0.88 12.58
C ASP A 768 20.85 -1.93 12.50
N ILE A 769 21.06 -3.00 11.71
CA ILE A 769 20.11 -4.12 11.63
C ILE A 769 19.97 -4.80 12.99
N ASN A 770 21.05 -4.99 13.72
CA ASN A 770 21.02 -5.69 15.00
C ASN A 770 20.27 -4.90 16.08
N GLU A 771 20.55 -3.60 16.18
CA GLU A 771 19.98 -2.70 17.20
C GLU A 771 18.52 -2.34 16.90
N GLN A 772 18.13 -2.25 15.63
CA GLN A 772 16.82 -1.73 15.24
C GLN A 772 15.85 -2.80 14.72
N LEU A 773 16.33 -3.96 14.27
CA LEU A 773 15.49 -5.05 13.75
C LEU A 773 15.64 -6.34 14.55
N MET A 774 16.86 -6.79 14.86
CA MET A 774 17.10 -8.12 15.45
C MET A 774 16.91 -8.20 16.97
N THR A 775 16.42 -7.14 17.61
CA THR A 775 16.15 -7.17 19.05
C THR A 775 15.07 -8.23 19.35
N PRO A 776 15.20 -8.96 20.47
CA PRO A 776 14.20 -9.96 20.86
C PRO A 776 12.78 -9.40 20.93
N ASP A 777 12.60 -8.17 21.43
CA ASP A 777 11.25 -7.59 21.57
C ASP A 777 10.58 -7.37 20.21
N ILE A 778 11.32 -6.83 19.23
CA ILE A 778 10.79 -6.54 17.89
C ILE A 778 10.52 -7.83 17.12
N LEU A 779 11.49 -8.74 17.02
CA LEU A 779 11.30 -9.97 16.25
C LEU A 779 10.32 -10.92 16.92
N ASN A 780 10.30 -11.03 18.26
CA ASN A 780 9.34 -11.92 18.91
C ASN A 780 7.91 -11.42 18.74
N ALA A 781 7.67 -10.10 18.82
CA ALA A 781 6.35 -9.53 18.56
C ALA A 781 5.88 -9.83 17.13
N ARG A 782 6.77 -9.76 16.15
CA ARG A 782 6.47 -10.15 14.77
C ARG A 782 6.22 -11.65 14.64
N ILE A 783 7.07 -12.49 15.22
CA ILE A 783 6.91 -13.95 15.23
C ILE A 783 5.55 -14.34 15.83
N ASP A 784 5.20 -13.79 16.98
CA ASP A 784 3.96 -14.10 17.68
C ASP A 784 2.74 -13.69 16.86
N SER A 785 2.79 -12.56 16.15
CA SER A 785 1.72 -12.17 15.22
C SER A 785 1.54 -13.20 14.08
N ILE A 786 2.63 -13.71 13.50
CA ILE A 786 2.58 -14.71 12.42
C ILE A 786 2.07 -16.06 12.98
N VAL A 787 2.56 -16.48 14.15
CA VAL A 787 2.13 -17.72 14.80
C VAL A 787 0.63 -17.68 15.07
N ASN A 788 0.13 -16.59 15.65
CA ASN A 788 -1.28 -16.39 15.91
C ASN A 788 -2.14 -16.44 14.63
N LEU A 789 -1.58 -15.99 13.50
CA LEU A 789 -2.25 -16.04 12.20
C LEU A 789 -2.37 -17.48 11.65
N ILE A 790 -1.32 -18.29 11.78
CA ILE A 790 -1.22 -19.57 11.06
C ILE A 790 -1.50 -20.81 11.91
N GLU A 791 -1.52 -20.72 13.25
CA GLU A 791 -1.64 -21.88 14.15
C GLU A 791 -2.84 -22.78 13.81
N SER A 792 -4.01 -22.19 13.56
CA SER A 792 -5.22 -22.94 13.19
C SER A 792 -5.08 -23.71 11.87
N SER A 793 -4.36 -23.13 10.90
CA SER A 793 -4.08 -23.77 9.62
C SER A 793 -3.03 -24.88 9.74
N ILE A 794 -2.08 -24.75 10.68
CA ILE A 794 -1.12 -25.81 11.01
C ILE A 794 -1.84 -27.01 11.64
N VAL A 795 -2.75 -26.78 12.60
CA VAL A 795 -3.57 -27.84 13.21
C VAL A 795 -4.42 -28.55 12.15
N TRP A 796 -5.05 -27.79 11.26
CA TRP A 796 -5.79 -28.37 10.14
C TRP A 796 -4.90 -29.23 9.24
N GLU A 797 -3.74 -28.73 8.81
CA GLU A 797 -2.82 -29.47 7.94
C GLU A 797 -2.41 -30.83 8.54
N GLN A 798 -2.21 -30.92 9.85
CA GLN A 798 -1.83 -32.16 10.53
C GLN A 798 -2.91 -33.25 10.46
N SER A 799 -4.17 -32.87 10.27
CA SER A 799 -5.29 -33.81 10.08
C SER A 799 -5.36 -34.40 8.67
N LEU A 800 -4.59 -33.85 7.71
CA LEU A 800 -4.71 -34.18 6.30
C LEU A 800 -4.01 -35.49 5.93
N VAL A 801 -4.61 -36.20 4.97
CA VAL A 801 -3.95 -37.32 4.29
C VAL A 801 -3.12 -36.78 3.13
N THR A 802 -1.81 -37.04 3.16
CA THR A 802 -0.86 -36.61 2.13
C THR A 802 -1.23 -37.20 0.76
N GLN A 803 -1.30 -36.35 -0.26
CA GLN A 803 -1.68 -36.75 -1.63
C GLN A 803 -0.51 -37.25 -2.49
N THR A 804 0.74 -37.10 -2.02
CA THR A 804 1.94 -37.59 -2.73
C THR A 804 2.79 -38.46 -1.81
N THR A 805 3.56 -39.39 -2.40
CA THR A 805 4.54 -40.21 -1.67
C THR A 805 5.78 -39.38 -1.34
N GLY A 806 6.62 -39.81 -0.40
CA GLY A 806 7.89 -39.14 -0.09
C GLY A 806 8.19 -39.02 1.40
N LEU A 807 9.25 -38.28 1.72
CA LEU A 807 9.61 -37.97 3.11
C LEU A 807 8.48 -37.19 3.78
N LYS A 808 8.12 -37.57 5.00
CA LYS A 808 7.13 -36.85 5.81
C LYS A 808 7.83 -35.88 6.74
N SER A 809 7.37 -34.64 6.78
CA SER A 809 7.82 -33.69 7.79
C SER A 809 7.23 -34.08 9.15
N SER A 810 8.05 -34.25 10.17
CA SER A 810 7.61 -34.41 11.57
C SER A 810 7.12 -33.05 12.08
N LYS A 811 5.83 -32.76 11.92
CA LYS A 811 5.23 -31.50 12.36
C LYS A 811 4.00 -31.78 13.19
N SER A 812 4.16 -32.35 14.38
CA SER A 812 3.07 -32.29 15.38
C SER A 812 2.91 -30.85 15.86
N ILE A 813 1.74 -30.50 16.43
CA ILE A 813 1.56 -29.17 17.04
C ILE A 813 2.56 -28.92 18.17
N ALA A 814 3.02 -29.99 18.83
CA ALA A 814 4.08 -29.93 19.82
C ALA A 814 5.44 -29.57 19.18
N ASP A 815 5.77 -30.14 18.01
CA ASP A 815 6.99 -29.79 17.27
C ASP A 815 6.96 -28.33 16.79
N PHE A 816 5.82 -27.88 16.27
CA PHE A 816 5.61 -26.47 15.87
C PHE A 816 5.83 -25.52 17.05
N LYS A 817 5.18 -25.77 18.21
CA LYS A 817 5.30 -24.91 19.39
C LYS A 817 6.70 -24.95 20.01
N SER A 818 7.31 -26.14 20.09
CA SER A 818 8.64 -26.29 20.68
C SER A 818 9.70 -25.59 19.83
N ALA A 819 9.63 -25.63 18.50
CA ALA A 819 10.63 -25.05 17.60
C ALA A 819 10.90 -23.53 17.80
N PHE A 820 10.02 -22.81 18.49
CA PHE A 820 10.24 -21.41 18.87
C PHE A 820 11.10 -21.23 20.13
N VAL A 821 11.02 -22.18 21.08
CA VAL A 821 11.56 -22.02 22.45
C VAL A 821 12.65 -23.05 22.76
N ALA A 822 12.46 -24.30 22.35
CA ALA A 822 13.37 -25.41 22.58
C ALA A 822 13.67 -26.10 21.25
N GLY A 823 14.95 -26.15 20.89
CA GLY A 823 15.36 -26.89 19.72
C GLY A 823 15.17 -28.42 19.87
N SER A 824 15.37 -29.14 18.78
CA SER A 824 15.36 -30.60 18.75
C SER A 824 16.73 -31.17 19.12
N LYS A 825 16.83 -31.85 20.27
CA LYS A 825 18.06 -32.54 20.69
C LYS A 825 18.54 -33.65 19.74
N ASN A 826 17.66 -34.11 18.85
CA ASN A 826 17.92 -35.21 17.92
C ASN A 826 18.21 -34.72 16.49
N LYS A 827 18.18 -33.41 16.22
CA LYS A 827 18.42 -32.83 14.89
C LYS A 827 19.41 -31.67 15.02
N ILE A 828 20.59 -31.84 14.44
CA ILE A 828 21.72 -30.90 14.60
C ILE A 828 21.39 -29.50 14.04
N ASP A 829 20.54 -29.44 13.03
CA ASP A 829 20.07 -28.24 12.32
C ASP A 829 18.89 -27.55 13.02
N LEU A 830 18.46 -28.05 14.19
CA LEU A 830 17.36 -27.52 14.99
C LEU A 830 17.69 -27.47 16.50
N LEU A 831 18.96 -27.53 16.92
CA LEU A 831 19.36 -27.60 18.34
C LEU A 831 18.90 -26.40 19.19
N ILE A 832 18.74 -25.23 18.58
CA ILE A 832 18.35 -23.97 19.21
C ILE A 832 17.01 -23.52 18.62
N GLY A 833 16.05 -23.19 19.48
CA GLY A 833 14.74 -22.66 19.08
C GLY A 833 14.86 -21.26 18.46
N LEU A 834 13.93 -20.88 17.58
CA LEU A 834 13.99 -19.61 16.82
C LEU A 834 14.20 -18.37 17.71
N LYS A 835 13.44 -18.23 18.81
CA LYS A 835 13.54 -17.06 19.69
C LYS A 835 14.85 -17.03 20.49
N GLU A 836 15.35 -18.21 20.89
CA GLU A 836 16.63 -18.32 21.58
C GLU A 836 17.80 -18.03 20.63
N TRP A 837 17.71 -18.49 19.37
CA TRP A 837 18.69 -18.17 18.33
C TRP A 837 18.80 -16.65 18.14
N ILE A 838 17.66 -15.96 18.02
CA ILE A 838 17.61 -14.50 17.87
C ILE A 838 18.27 -13.81 19.06
N LYS A 839 17.94 -14.23 20.28
CA LYS A 839 18.50 -13.67 21.51
C LYS A 839 20.02 -13.84 21.58
N ILE A 840 20.54 -15.03 21.28
CA ILE A 840 21.98 -15.29 21.34
C ILE A 840 22.69 -14.50 20.23
N LYS A 841 22.17 -14.53 18.99
CA LYS A 841 22.78 -13.81 17.86
C LYS A 841 22.78 -12.29 18.10
N HIS A 842 21.69 -11.74 18.61
CA HIS A 842 21.61 -10.32 18.96
C HIS A 842 22.68 -9.93 20.00
N SER A 843 22.78 -10.74 21.05
CA SER A 843 23.74 -10.52 22.13
C SER A 843 25.19 -10.64 21.66
N SER A 844 25.49 -11.58 20.75
CA SER A 844 26.85 -11.74 20.24
C SER A 844 27.27 -10.59 19.33
N VAL A 845 26.36 -10.07 18.50
CA VAL A 845 26.63 -8.89 17.68
C VAL A 845 26.83 -7.62 18.54
N LEU A 846 26.15 -7.48 19.68
CA LEU A 846 26.38 -6.36 20.61
C LEU A 846 27.76 -6.41 21.33
N GLN A 847 28.43 -7.56 21.33
CA GLN A 847 29.76 -7.70 21.93
C GLN A 847 30.90 -7.28 20.98
N LEU A 848 30.59 -7.03 19.70
CA LEU A 848 31.47 -6.31 18.76
C LEU A 848 31.55 -4.83 19.12
#